data_AF-A0A133VNV9-F1
#
_entry.id   AF-A0A133VNV9-F1
#
_cell.length_a   1.000
_cell.length_b   1.000
_cell.length_c   1.000
_cell.angle_alpha   90.00
_cell.angle_beta   90.00
_cell.angle_gamma   90.00
#
_symmetry.space_group_name_H-M   'P 1'
#
loop_
_entity.id
_entity.type
_entity.pdbx_description
1 polymer ?
#
loop_
_entity_poly.entity_id
_entity_poly.type
_entity_poly.pdbx_seq_one_letter_code
_entity_poly.pdbx_strand_id
1 'polypeptide(L)'
;MALKADIVSGTNRSFKFSFQNMTDIRAYDTEYGVYVKPNQADSWTVVDPSSSVDINTGSMTVSKSSDSPSGNVPSGGTGVTLAKFTADAVGEDVKVTAMTVEDAGDGSDLDNVKVYLDGVQKGSTQDFSGASASYSFGNTFIIDDAEDSVIKIVGDIKSGGSDIGAGTSIKAKISSWTAKGRTSLASVSPGTVSGYSLDVSSGGLSVSKSSAQPNWDSTTPTGVVGASDVKVSSFAISAGSGEGCDISSIKMSDNGAFSDLQNLKLYKGTKESGTKLGNTQSTVASGTSYTFYPSPYVSLDASEQFTLNVYADILSSATTAGPSQRNVKVKSLSATGKTTNNSLSSSDTPVTGQQLYIASEGNLAISQDSGTPNSDILLTGSSDNVFSSIEFDASTSSEDMKVTSLVIGSTLNSAPTSTITNLTIGGDVPSNSVGALSSDGTYTFDISSNPWVIEAGAKETLDISADINTWQNATSVSGVNLSLATTTYKGAVSGNSTTVAPQKSGNNMEIRKTEVEFALNSDGTLDNTTPKENARVMYFDVTNKSVDYDATLGTATFSVSVALGDADATASEPIAAGVYDNSDDTLVNATSAVYGAADNGLSNSTTTTFALSDETIPAGATKTYYIKTDTGDSSTASNGTSWVYEFTSATDVAWSDGIKSGISSSLINSFPVSQTINF
;
A
#
# COMPACT_ATOMS: atom_id res chain seq x y z
N MET A 1 22.54 -70.24 -32.56
CA MET A 1 23.06 -69.03 -33.23
C MET A 1 21.87 -68.18 -33.65
N ALA A 2 21.88 -66.88 -33.38
CA ALA A 2 20.83 -65.95 -33.81
C ALA A 2 21.48 -64.87 -34.67
N LEU A 3 20.93 -64.63 -35.86
CA LEU A 3 21.33 -63.53 -36.72
C LEU A 3 20.48 -62.30 -36.37
N LYS A 4 21.13 -61.16 -36.15
CA LYS A 4 20.48 -59.87 -35.96
C LYS A 4 20.92 -58.95 -37.10
N ALA A 5 19.96 -58.29 -37.73
CA ALA A 5 20.21 -57.34 -38.81
C ALA A 5 19.19 -56.21 -38.70
N ASP A 6 19.63 -54.99 -38.98
CA ASP A 6 18.74 -53.83 -39.12
C ASP A 6 18.28 -53.75 -40.58
N ILE A 7 16.97 -53.71 -40.79
CA ILE A 7 16.38 -53.60 -42.12
C ILE A 7 16.16 -52.12 -42.41
N VAL A 8 16.99 -51.56 -43.29
CA VAL A 8 16.95 -50.12 -43.66
C VAL A 8 15.87 -49.82 -44.71
N SER A 9 15.51 -50.80 -45.55
CA SER A 9 14.49 -50.64 -46.59
C SER A 9 14.05 -52.02 -47.12
N GLY A 10 13.00 -52.06 -47.95
CA GLY A 10 12.47 -53.28 -48.56
C GLY A 10 11.03 -53.60 -48.18
N THR A 11 10.25 -52.61 -47.82
CA THR A 11 8.82 -52.70 -47.48
C THR A 11 8.05 -53.55 -48.49
N ASN A 12 7.24 -54.50 -48.00
CA ASN A 12 6.51 -55.50 -48.81
C ASN A 12 7.40 -56.48 -49.61
N ARG A 13 8.69 -56.58 -49.27
CA ARG A 13 9.58 -57.65 -49.74
C ARG A 13 9.83 -58.64 -48.61
N SER A 14 10.33 -59.80 -49.01
CA SER A 14 10.86 -60.78 -48.07
C SER A 14 12.35 -60.95 -48.29
N PHE A 15 13.08 -61.22 -47.21
CA PHE A 15 14.49 -61.57 -47.28
C PHE A 15 14.73 -62.93 -46.64
N LYS A 16 15.80 -63.59 -47.10
CA LYS A 16 16.32 -64.80 -46.49
C LYS A 16 17.84 -64.71 -46.41
N PHE A 17 18.39 -65.27 -45.35
CA PHE A 17 19.83 -65.44 -45.19
C PHE A 17 20.17 -66.90 -45.38
N SER A 18 21.10 -67.20 -46.28
CA SER A 18 21.56 -68.56 -46.55
C SER A 18 23.08 -68.64 -46.64
N PHE A 19 23.59 -69.83 -46.38
CA PHE A 19 25.01 -70.13 -46.53
C PHE A 19 25.24 -70.69 -47.93
N GLN A 20 25.97 -69.93 -48.74
CA GLN A 20 26.14 -70.20 -50.16
C GLN A 20 27.32 -71.14 -50.40
N ASN A 21 28.40 -70.97 -49.62
CA ASN A 21 29.63 -71.75 -49.72
C ASN A 21 29.96 -72.44 -48.39
N MET A 22 30.67 -73.56 -48.47
CA MET A 22 31.17 -74.27 -47.28
C MET A 22 32.09 -73.39 -46.42
N THR A 23 32.73 -72.38 -47.01
CA THR A 23 33.60 -71.43 -46.31
C THR A 23 32.84 -70.39 -45.48
N ASP A 24 31.53 -70.24 -45.68
CA ASP A 24 30.72 -69.23 -44.98
C ASP A 24 30.49 -69.61 -43.51
N ILE A 25 30.75 -70.88 -43.14
CA ILE A 25 30.66 -71.40 -41.77
C ILE A 25 31.91 -72.22 -41.44
N ARG A 26 32.49 -71.98 -40.26
CA ARG A 26 33.45 -72.90 -39.65
C ARG A 26 32.89 -73.41 -38.33
N ALA A 27 32.75 -74.73 -38.22
CA ALA A 27 32.37 -75.38 -36.97
C ALA A 27 33.61 -76.04 -36.36
N TYR A 28 33.81 -75.81 -35.07
CA TYR A 28 34.91 -76.41 -34.31
C TYR A 28 34.30 -77.28 -33.20
N ASP A 29 34.69 -78.55 -33.19
CA ASP A 29 34.31 -79.47 -32.14
C ASP A 29 35.23 -79.23 -30.94
N THR A 30 34.67 -78.71 -29.85
CA THR A 30 35.42 -78.38 -28.64
C THR A 30 35.79 -79.61 -27.82
N GLU A 31 35.10 -80.73 -28.00
CA GLU A 31 35.38 -81.97 -27.28
C GLU A 31 36.58 -82.69 -27.91
N TYR A 32 36.63 -82.71 -29.25
CA TYR A 32 37.69 -83.40 -30.00
C TYR A 32 38.79 -82.49 -30.54
N GLY A 33 38.65 -81.17 -30.39
CA GLY A 33 39.69 -80.20 -30.75
C GLY A 33 39.95 -80.09 -32.26
N VAL A 34 38.96 -80.38 -33.10
CA VAL A 34 39.11 -80.39 -34.57
C VAL A 34 38.01 -79.59 -35.26
N TYR A 35 38.33 -78.99 -36.41
CA TYR A 35 37.32 -78.40 -37.27
C TYR A 35 36.50 -79.49 -37.96
N VAL A 36 35.18 -79.38 -37.90
CA VAL A 36 34.24 -80.33 -38.48
C VAL A 36 33.50 -79.72 -39.66
N LYS A 37 33.16 -80.56 -40.65
CA LYS A 37 32.32 -80.14 -41.78
C LYS A 37 30.87 -79.96 -41.30
N PRO A 38 30.28 -78.77 -41.41
CA PRO A 38 28.95 -78.50 -40.84
C PRO A 38 27.79 -79.18 -41.61
N ASN A 39 28.00 -79.64 -42.86
CA ASN A 39 26.95 -80.24 -43.70
C ASN A 39 26.91 -81.78 -43.72
N GLN A 40 27.82 -82.47 -43.01
CA GLN A 40 27.89 -83.94 -42.91
C GLN A 40 27.88 -84.72 -44.26
N ALA A 41 28.26 -84.08 -45.37
CA ALA A 41 28.24 -84.65 -46.72
C ALA A 41 29.51 -84.31 -47.52
N ASP A 42 29.85 -85.13 -48.53
CA ASP A 42 31.06 -84.96 -49.35
C ASP A 42 30.99 -83.83 -50.38
N SER A 43 29.77 -83.43 -50.79
CA SER A 43 29.50 -82.27 -51.65
C SER A 43 28.72 -81.19 -50.90
N TRP A 44 29.12 -79.92 -51.06
CA TRP A 44 28.38 -78.79 -50.49
C TRP A 44 27.12 -78.48 -51.31
N THR A 45 26.01 -78.26 -50.60
CA THR A 45 24.76 -77.74 -51.16
C THR A 45 24.37 -76.48 -50.38
N VAL A 46 23.76 -75.50 -51.05
CA VAL A 46 23.30 -74.26 -50.41
C VAL A 46 22.37 -74.60 -49.24
N VAL A 47 22.66 -74.06 -48.06
CA VAL A 47 21.81 -74.19 -46.88
C VAL A 47 20.86 -72.99 -46.85
N ASP A 48 19.66 -73.20 -47.40
CA ASP A 48 18.59 -72.21 -47.42
C ASP A 48 17.65 -72.38 -46.22
N PRO A 49 17.13 -71.29 -45.64
CA PRO A 49 16.11 -71.36 -44.60
C PRO A 49 14.78 -71.83 -45.21
N SER A 50 13.98 -72.56 -44.43
CA SER A 50 12.68 -73.09 -44.86
C SER A 50 11.59 -72.01 -45.02
N SER A 51 11.84 -70.79 -44.55
CA SER A 51 10.94 -69.65 -44.63
C SER A 51 11.70 -68.35 -44.88
N SER A 52 11.06 -67.39 -45.55
CA SER A 52 11.52 -66.01 -45.59
C SER A 52 11.04 -65.23 -44.37
N VAL A 53 11.65 -64.08 -44.12
CA VAL A 53 11.14 -63.07 -43.19
C VAL A 53 10.55 -61.94 -44.03
N ASP A 54 9.30 -61.59 -43.76
CA ASP A 54 8.60 -60.52 -44.47
C ASP A 54 8.89 -59.17 -43.81
N ILE A 55 9.11 -58.15 -44.63
CA ILE A 55 9.23 -56.76 -44.21
C ILE A 55 7.83 -56.15 -44.28
N ASN A 56 7.27 -55.83 -43.12
CA ASN A 56 5.93 -55.26 -42.98
C ASN A 56 5.77 -54.01 -43.85
N THR A 57 4.55 -53.78 -44.35
CA THR A 57 4.17 -52.54 -45.02
C THR A 57 4.19 -51.37 -44.04
N GLY A 58 4.44 -50.16 -44.52
CA GLY A 58 4.42 -48.99 -43.65
C GLY A 58 3.02 -48.63 -43.15
N SER A 59 3.00 -47.78 -42.13
CA SER A 59 1.78 -47.24 -41.51
C SER A 59 1.88 -45.73 -41.35
N MET A 60 0.76 -45.07 -41.04
CA MET A 60 0.72 -43.64 -40.74
C MET A 60 -0.13 -43.41 -39.50
N THR A 61 0.35 -42.53 -38.62
CA THR A 61 -0.42 -42.00 -37.50
C THR A 61 -0.67 -40.52 -37.70
N VAL A 62 -1.80 -40.04 -37.16
CA VAL A 62 -2.12 -38.61 -37.20
C VAL A 62 -2.68 -38.22 -35.84
N SER A 63 -2.17 -37.14 -35.28
CA SER A 63 -2.58 -36.60 -33.99
C SER A 63 -2.80 -35.09 -34.08
N LYS A 64 -3.60 -34.54 -33.16
CA LYS A 64 -3.77 -33.09 -33.07
C LYS A 64 -2.46 -32.47 -32.55
N SER A 65 -1.96 -31.46 -33.23
CA SER A 65 -0.75 -30.75 -32.80
C SER A 65 -1.03 -29.94 -31.52
N SER A 66 -0.03 -29.85 -30.63
CA SER A 66 -0.16 -29.10 -29.38
C SER A 66 -0.34 -27.58 -29.58
N ASP A 67 0.04 -27.07 -30.75
CA ASP A 67 -0.10 -25.67 -31.17
C ASP A 67 -1.33 -25.44 -32.07
N SER A 68 -2.26 -26.41 -32.13
CA SER A 68 -3.54 -26.23 -32.80
C SER A 68 -4.36 -25.16 -32.08
N PRO A 69 -5.03 -24.24 -32.81
CA PRO A 69 -5.79 -23.15 -32.20
C PRO A 69 -6.97 -23.67 -31.38
N SER A 70 -7.34 -22.91 -30.34
CA SER A 70 -8.50 -23.13 -29.47
C SER A 70 -9.07 -21.79 -28.99
N GLY A 71 -10.34 -21.73 -28.60
CA GLY A 71 -10.96 -20.53 -28.05
C GLY A 71 -11.83 -19.80 -29.08
N ASN A 72 -11.93 -18.48 -29.00
CA ASN A 72 -12.86 -17.73 -29.85
C ASN A 72 -12.29 -17.45 -31.24
N VAL A 73 -13.17 -17.48 -32.24
CA VAL A 73 -12.88 -16.99 -33.60
C VAL A 73 -13.92 -15.96 -34.02
N PRO A 74 -13.55 -14.95 -34.82
CA PRO A 74 -14.47 -13.90 -35.18
C PRO A 74 -15.48 -14.37 -36.24
N SER A 75 -16.74 -14.05 -36.00
CA SER A 75 -17.82 -14.15 -37.00
C SER A 75 -17.42 -13.38 -38.27
N GLY A 76 -17.50 -14.03 -39.43
CA GLY A 76 -17.09 -13.44 -40.71
C GLY A 76 -15.58 -13.36 -40.95
N GLY A 77 -14.75 -13.90 -40.03
CA GLY A 77 -13.30 -13.96 -40.19
C GLY A 77 -12.90 -14.73 -41.46
N THR A 78 -11.87 -14.26 -42.16
CA THR A 78 -11.37 -14.91 -43.38
C THR A 78 -9.97 -15.49 -43.15
N GLY A 79 -9.67 -16.63 -43.75
CA GLY A 79 -8.37 -17.29 -43.62
C GLY A 79 -8.03 -17.71 -42.18
N VAL A 80 -9.04 -18.03 -41.37
CA VAL A 80 -8.88 -18.45 -39.98
C VAL A 80 -8.29 -19.86 -39.94
N THR A 81 -7.24 -20.08 -39.15
CA THR A 81 -6.71 -21.43 -38.92
C THR A 81 -7.69 -22.19 -38.02
N LEU A 82 -8.20 -23.31 -38.51
CA LEU A 82 -9.23 -24.10 -37.82
C LEU A 82 -8.64 -25.25 -37.00
N ALA A 83 -7.57 -25.88 -37.51
CA ALA A 83 -6.87 -26.94 -36.79
C ALA A 83 -5.46 -27.15 -37.35
N LYS A 84 -4.57 -27.70 -36.52
CA LYS A 84 -3.28 -28.26 -36.91
C LYS A 84 -3.19 -29.72 -36.44
N PHE A 85 -2.65 -30.58 -37.30
CA PHE A 85 -2.41 -31.99 -37.05
C PHE A 85 -0.98 -32.35 -37.41
N THR A 86 -0.39 -33.27 -36.66
CA THR A 86 0.91 -33.85 -36.93
C THR A 86 0.70 -35.25 -37.47
N ALA A 87 1.25 -35.54 -38.64
CA ALA A 87 1.22 -36.83 -39.29
C ALA A 87 2.62 -37.44 -39.34
N ASP A 88 2.72 -38.71 -38.96
CA ASP A 88 3.98 -39.47 -38.90
C ASP A 88 3.79 -40.76 -39.68
N ALA A 89 4.67 -41.01 -40.65
CA ALA A 89 4.73 -42.26 -41.39
C ALA A 89 5.85 -43.14 -40.82
N VAL A 90 5.62 -44.46 -40.78
CA VAL A 90 6.61 -45.44 -40.30
C VAL A 90 6.73 -46.60 -41.29
N GLY A 91 7.96 -46.93 -41.67
CA GLY A 91 8.35 -48.02 -42.56
C GLY A 91 8.41 -47.68 -44.06
N GLU A 92 7.69 -46.65 -44.53
CA GLU A 92 7.84 -46.03 -45.85
C GLU A 92 7.04 -44.72 -45.95
N ASP A 93 7.39 -43.84 -46.90
CA ASP A 93 6.60 -42.64 -47.20
C ASP A 93 5.15 -43.01 -47.55
N VAL A 94 4.20 -42.23 -47.04
CA VAL A 94 2.77 -42.45 -47.28
C VAL A 94 2.22 -41.37 -48.20
N LYS A 95 1.70 -41.79 -49.34
CA LYS A 95 1.04 -40.92 -50.30
C LYS A 95 -0.46 -40.84 -50.01
N VAL A 96 -0.96 -39.64 -49.75
CA VAL A 96 -2.38 -39.38 -49.57
C VAL A 96 -2.95 -38.85 -50.89
N THR A 97 -3.90 -39.58 -51.49
CA THR A 97 -4.55 -39.15 -52.73
C THR A 97 -5.83 -38.36 -52.47
N ALA A 98 -6.52 -38.66 -51.36
CA ALA A 98 -7.72 -37.93 -50.96
C ALA A 98 -7.90 -37.92 -49.43
N MET A 99 -8.62 -36.92 -48.95
CA MET A 99 -8.99 -36.74 -47.55
C MET A 99 -10.34 -36.03 -47.47
N THR A 100 -11.15 -36.38 -46.47
CA THR A 100 -12.35 -35.60 -46.12
C THR A 100 -12.10 -34.82 -44.83
N VAL A 101 -12.39 -33.52 -44.88
CA VAL A 101 -12.39 -32.65 -43.71
C VAL A 101 -13.83 -32.25 -43.43
N GLU A 102 -14.23 -32.30 -42.17
CA GLU A 102 -15.58 -31.92 -41.72
C GLU A 102 -15.52 -30.98 -40.52
N ASP A 103 -16.60 -30.25 -40.29
CA ASP A 103 -16.88 -29.60 -39.01
C ASP A 103 -17.62 -30.57 -38.08
N ALA A 104 -16.93 -31.02 -37.03
CA ALA A 104 -17.46 -31.88 -35.98
C ALA A 104 -17.92 -31.10 -34.73
N GLY A 105 -18.10 -29.78 -34.86
CA GLY A 105 -18.74 -28.92 -33.87
C GLY A 105 -20.26 -29.01 -34.03
N ASP A 106 -20.88 -27.90 -34.41
CA ASP A 106 -22.31 -27.83 -34.71
C ASP A 106 -22.66 -28.29 -36.13
N GLY A 107 -21.65 -28.65 -36.94
CA GLY A 107 -21.85 -29.13 -38.31
C GLY A 107 -22.16 -27.98 -39.26
N SER A 108 -21.41 -26.88 -39.16
CA SER A 108 -21.57 -25.71 -40.01
C SER A 108 -20.92 -25.93 -41.39
N ASP A 109 -21.57 -25.41 -42.43
CA ASP A 109 -20.89 -25.15 -43.69
C ASP A 109 -19.90 -23.98 -43.48
N LEU A 110 -18.74 -24.06 -44.13
CA LEU A 110 -17.62 -23.13 -44.05
C LEU A 110 -17.16 -22.80 -45.47
N ASP A 111 -16.88 -21.53 -45.75
CA ASP A 111 -16.39 -21.09 -47.04
C ASP A 111 -14.86 -21.19 -47.12
N ASN A 112 -14.34 -21.33 -48.34
CA ASN A 112 -12.92 -21.24 -48.69
C ASN A 112 -11.97 -22.10 -47.84
N VAL A 113 -12.39 -23.30 -47.46
CA VAL A 113 -11.59 -24.24 -46.68
C VAL A 113 -10.45 -24.83 -47.51
N LYS A 114 -9.23 -24.75 -46.97
CA LYS A 114 -7.96 -25.13 -47.61
C LYS A 114 -7.19 -26.06 -46.69
N VAL A 115 -6.52 -27.05 -47.30
CA VAL A 115 -5.60 -27.96 -46.60
C VAL A 115 -4.17 -27.56 -46.97
N TYR A 116 -3.32 -27.39 -45.97
CA TYR A 116 -1.88 -27.16 -46.14
C TYR A 116 -1.12 -28.36 -45.57
N LEU A 117 -0.02 -28.71 -46.24
CA LEU A 117 1.00 -29.63 -45.75
C LEU A 117 2.33 -28.87 -45.71
N ASP A 118 2.93 -28.76 -44.54
CA ASP A 118 4.20 -28.06 -44.28
C ASP A 118 4.24 -26.64 -44.86
N GLY A 119 3.13 -25.92 -44.66
CA GLY A 119 2.96 -24.54 -45.08
C GLY A 119 2.57 -24.35 -46.56
N VAL A 120 2.50 -25.41 -47.36
CA VAL A 120 2.10 -25.35 -48.78
C VAL A 120 0.68 -25.87 -48.95
N GLN A 121 -0.19 -25.09 -49.61
CA GLN A 121 -1.55 -25.55 -49.91
C GLN A 121 -1.52 -26.77 -50.82
N LYS A 122 -2.31 -27.80 -50.48
CA LYS A 122 -2.50 -29.01 -51.26
C LYS A 122 -3.97 -29.14 -51.66
N GLY A 123 -4.21 -29.61 -52.89
CA GLY A 123 -5.56 -29.68 -53.45
C GLY A 123 -6.16 -28.31 -53.76
N SER A 124 -7.45 -28.28 -54.09
CA SER A 124 -8.19 -27.04 -54.33
C SER A 124 -8.73 -26.44 -53.03
N THR A 125 -9.05 -25.15 -53.07
CA THR A 125 -9.94 -24.52 -52.08
C THR A 125 -11.35 -25.09 -52.26
N GLN A 126 -12.04 -25.41 -51.18
CA GLN A 126 -13.40 -25.96 -51.19
C GLN A 126 -14.27 -25.27 -50.16
N ASP A 127 -15.55 -25.08 -50.47
CA ASP A 127 -16.55 -24.79 -49.44
C ASP A 127 -17.06 -26.11 -48.87
N PHE A 128 -17.42 -26.13 -47.58
CA PHE A 128 -18.13 -27.27 -47.02
C PHE A 128 -19.58 -27.27 -47.52
N SER A 129 -20.07 -28.48 -47.81
CA SER A 129 -21.46 -28.72 -48.14
C SER A 129 -21.96 -29.88 -47.27
N GLY A 130 -22.93 -29.61 -46.41
CA GLY A 130 -23.34 -30.58 -45.39
C GLY A 130 -22.23 -30.83 -44.36
N ALA A 131 -21.57 -29.76 -43.91
CA ALA A 131 -20.50 -29.73 -42.92
C ALA A 131 -19.18 -30.41 -43.31
N SER A 132 -18.97 -30.73 -44.59
CA SER A 132 -17.73 -31.38 -45.02
C SER A 132 -17.31 -31.04 -46.45
N ALA A 133 -16.03 -31.23 -46.73
CA ALA A 133 -15.48 -31.23 -48.08
C ALA A 133 -14.47 -32.36 -48.26
N SER A 134 -14.47 -32.95 -49.46
CA SER A 134 -13.46 -33.92 -49.87
C SER A 134 -12.42 -33.27 -50.78
N TYR A 135 -11.16 -33.52 -50.47
CA TYR A 135 -10.00 -32.99 -51.17
C TYR A 135 -9.33 -34.11 -51.95
N SER A 136 -8.91 -33.79 -53.18
CA SER A 136 -8.06 -34.65 -54.00
C SER A 136 -6.70 -33.99 -54.16
N PHE A 137 -5.63 -34.74 -53.89
CA PHE A 137 -4.26 -34.23 -53.88
C PHE A 137 -3.40 -34.77 -55.02
N GLY A 138 -3.90 -35.77 -55.75
CA GLY A 138 -3.14 -36.46 -56.80
C GLY A 138 -1.83 -37.03 -56.26
N ASN A 139 -0.71 -36.43 -56.66
CA ASN A 139 0.65 -36.87 -56.28
C ASN A 139 1.38 -35.91 -55.34
N THR A 140 0.70 -34.90 -54.80
CA THR A 140 1.37 -33.74 -54.15
C THR A 140 1.39 -33.80 -52.63
N PHE A 141 0.69 -34.74 -52.01
CA PHE A 141 0.55 -34.90 -50.57
C PHE A 141 1.23 -36.20 -50.15
N ILE A 142 2.44 -36.09 -49.62
CA ILE A 142 3.31 -37.19 -49.21
C ILE A 142 3.74 -36.90 -47.79
N ILE A 143 3.54 -37.85 -46.89
CA ILE A 143 4.06 -37.85 -45.52
C ILE A 143 5.33 -38.70 -45.53
N ASP A 144 6.45 -38.11 -45.11
CA ASP A 144 7.76 -38.77 -45.16
C ASP A 144 7.95 -39.68 -43.93
N ASP A 145 8.63 -40.82 -44.10
CA ASP A 145 8.90 -41.85 -43.06
C ASP A 145 9.95 -41.44 -42.02
N ALA A 146 10.48 -40.22 -42.11
CA ALA A 146 11.61 -39.76 -41.32
C ALA A 146 11.33 -38.51 -40.49
N GLU A 147 10.28 -37.75 -40.84
CA GLU A 147 9.96 -36.47 -40.22
C GLU A 147 8.46 -36.29 -40.08
N ASP A 148 8.05 -35.75 -38.93
CA ASP A 148 6.69 -35.30 -38.67
C ASP A 148 6.28 -34.24 -39.70
N SER A 149 5.17 -34.47 -40.39
CA SER A 149 4.58 -33.48 -41.30
C SER A 149 3.41 -32.75 -40.62
N VAL A 150 3.27 -31.45 -40.88
CA VAL A 150 2.21 -30.62 -40.30
C VAL A 150 1.11 -30.37 -41.31
N ILE A 151 -0.09 -30.83 -40.98
CA ILE A 151 -1.32 -30.58 -41.73
C ILE A 151 -2.06 -29.42 -41.07
N LYS A 152 -2.29 -28.34 -41.81
CA LYS A 152 -3.03 -27.17 -41.32
C LYS A 152 -4.30 -26.95 -42.13
N ILE A 153 -5.44 -26.88 -41.44
CA ILE A 153 -6.75 -26.57 -42.02
C ILE A 153 -7.04 -25.09 -41.79
N VAL A 154 -7.40 -24.39 -42.86
CA VAL A 154 -7.70 -22.94 -42.85
C VAL A 154 -9.02 -22.72 -43.58
N GLY A 155 -9.91 -21.87 -43.09
CA GLY A 155 -11.17 -21.54 -43.76
C GLY A 155 -11.73 -20.19 -43.34
N ASP A 156 -12.81 -19.78 -44.00
CA ASP A 156 -13.56 -18.58 -43.65
C ASP A 156 -14.73 -18.96 -42.71
N ILE A 157 -14.99 -18.12 -41.70
CA ILE A 157 -16.08 -18.29 -40.74
C ILE A 157 -17.37 -17.73 -41.35
N LYS A 158 -17.70 -18.26 -42.54
CA LYS A 158 -18.81 -17.88 -43.41
C LYS A 158 -19.43 -19.12 -44.05
N SER A 159 -20.70 -19.03 -44.41
CA SER A 159 -21.41 -20.06 -45.16
C SER A 159 -22.17 -19.39 -46.31
N GLY A 160 -21.84 -19.75 -47.55
CA GLY A 160 -22.47 -19.17 -48.75
C GLY A 160 -22.30 -17.65 -48.82
N GLY A 161 -21.17 -17.13 -48.32
CA GLY A 161 -20.83 -15.71 -48.26
C GLY A 161 -21.40 -14.94 -47.06
N SER A 162 -22.21 -15.58 -46.21
CA SER A 162 -22.81 -14.96 -45.01
C SER A 162 -22.03 -15.32 -43.74
N ASP A 163 -21.87 -14.38 -42.81
CA ASP A 163 -21.15 -14.60 -41.56
C ASP A 163 -21.85 -15.65 -40.67
N ILE A 164 -21.08 -16.58 -40.10
CA ILE A 164 -21.61 -17.56 -39.14
C ILE A 164 -21.93 -16.86 -37.82
N GLY A 165 -23.12 -17.12 -37.27
CA GLY A 165 -23.60 -16.46 -36.06
C GLY A 165 -22.75 -16.77 -34.81
N ALA A 166 -22.65 -15.78 -33.91
CA ALA A 166 -21.99 -15.97 -32.62
C ALA A 166 -22.67 -17.07 -31.78
N GLY A 167 -21.87 -17.82 -31.02
CA GLY A 167 -22.29 -18.97 -30.23
C GLY A 167 -22.16 -20.32 -30.95
N THR A 168 -21.86 -20.33 -32.25
CA THR A 168 -21.63 -21.56 -33.03
C THR A 168 -20.28 -22.18 -32.68
N SER A 169 -20.23 -23.50 -32.50
CA SER A 169 -18.99 -24.25 -32.30
C SER A 169 -18.48 -24.81 -33.63
N ILE A 170 -17.22 -24.52 -33.96
CA ILE A 170 -16.49 -25.08 -35.11
C ILE A 170 -15.39 -26.00 -34.61
N LYS A 171 -15.29 -27.21 -35.13
CA LYS A 171 -14.28 -28.19 -34.79
C LYS A 171 -13.85 -28.97 -36.03
N ALA A 172 -12.83 -28.46 -36.72
CA ALA A 172 -12.28 -29.15 -37.89
C ALA A 172 -11.80 -30.56 -37.52
N LYS A 173 -12.24 -31.56 -38.29
CA LYS A 173 -11.91 -32.97 -38.13
C LYS A 173 -11.53 -33.56 -39.47
N ILE A 174 -10.47 -34.35 -39.49
CA ILE A 174 -10.17 -35.22 -40.63
C ILE A 174 -10.93 -36.53 -40.40
N SER A 175 -11.96 -36.77 -41.21
CA SER A 175 -12.91 -37.88 -41.01
C SER A 175 -12.66 -39.07 -41.91
N SER A 176 -11.93 -38.90 -43.02
CA SER A 176 -11.55 -40.01 -43.89
C SER A 176 -10.25 -39.74 -44.64
N TRP A 177 -9.59 -40.83 -45.04
CA TRP A 177 -8.34 -40.84 -45.79
C TRP A 177 -8.38 -41.85 -46.91
N THR A 178 -7.76 -41.51 -48.04
CA THR A 178 -7.35 -42.47 -49.07
C THR A 178 -5.84 -42.33 -49.23
N ALA A 179 -5.09 -43.28 -48.66
CA ALA A 179 -3.64 -43.25 -48.65
C ALA A 179 -3.04 -44.62 -48.98
N LYS A 180 -1.82 -44.62 -49.52
CA LYS A 180 -1.04 -45.83 -49.81
C LYS A 180 0.43 -45.62 -49.50
N GLY A 181 1.10 -46.68 -49.07
CA GLY A 181 2.55 -46.72 -49.02
C GLY A 181 3.13 -46.47 -50.41
N ARG A 182 4.15 -45.61 -50.51
CA ARG A 182 4.71 -45.17 -51.79
C ARG A 182 5.45 -46.29 -52.51
N THR A 183 6.05 -47.21 -51.76
CA THR A 183 6.82 -48.34 -52.29
C THR A 183 5.98 -49.61 -52.34
N SER A 184 5.28 -49.94 -51.25
CA SER A 184 4.46 -51.16 -51.16
C SER A 184 3.18 -51.10 -51.97
N LEU A 185 2.65 -49.89 -52.22
CA LEU A 185 1.31 -49.63 -52.75
C LEU A 185 0.17 -50.19 -51.88
N ALA A 186 0.49 -50.64 -50.66
CA ALA A 186 -0.49 -51.12 -49.70
C ALA A 186 -1.35 -49.96 -49.20
N SER A 187 -2.64 -50.22 -48.98
CA SER A 187 -3.55 -49.22 -48.42
C SER A 187 -3.15 -48.89 -46.99
N VAL A 188 -3.06 -47.59 -46.69
CA VAL A 188 -2.80 -47.06 -45.34
C VAL A 188 -4.06 -46.34 -44.88
N SER A 189 -4.54 -46.68 -43.68
CA SER A 189 -5.77 -46.12 -43.12
C SER A 189 -5.51 -45.62 -41.70
N PRO A 190 -5.05 -44.36 -41.55
CA PRO A 190 -4.96 -43.74 -40.22
C PRO A 190 -6.37 -43.52 -39.63
N GLY A 191 -6.44 -43.33 -38.31
CA GLY A 191 -7.68 -42.98 -37.64
C GLY A 191 -8.18 -41.56 -37.98
N THR A 192 -9.43 -41.28 -37.59
CA THR A 192 -9.96 -39.91 -37.65
C THR A 192 -9.39 -39.06 -36.53
N VAL A 193 -9.18 -37.77 -36.77
CA VAL A 193 -8.60 -36.85 -35.77
C VAL A 193 -9.34 -35.52 -35.77
N SER A 194 -9.66 -35.01 -34.58
CA SER A 194 -10.35 -33.73 -34.38
C SER A 194 -9.41 -32.68 -33.78
N GLY A 195 -9.56 -31.44 -34.24
CA GLY A 195 -8.95 -30.25 -33.65
C GLY A 195 -9.54 -29.91 -32.27
N TYR A 196 -9.19 -28.73 -31.75
CA TYR A 196 -9.93 -28.15 -30.62
C TYR A 196 -11.24 -27.54 -31.10
N SER A 197 -12.16 -27.29 -30.16
CA SER A 197 -13.34 -26.47 -30.42
C SER A 197 -12.93 -25.01 -30.56
N LEU A 198 -13.51 -24.33 -31.54
CA LEU A 198 -13.43 -22.91 -31.77
C LEU A 198 -14.84 -22.32 -31.64
N ASP A 199 -15.02 -21.35 -30.77
CA ASP A 199 -16.33 -20.75 -30.50
C ASP A 199 -16.47 -19.44 -31.27
N VAL A 200 -17.39 -19.41 -32.24
CA VAL A 200 -17.64 -18.21 -33.02
C VAL A 200 -18.17 -17.11 -32.11
N SER A 201 -17.53 -15.96 -32.14
CA SER A 201 -17.93 -14.77 -31.37
C SER A 201 -17.92 -13.56 -32.28
N SER A 202 -18.88 -12.65 -32.09
CA SER A 202 -18.88 -11.37 -32.81
C SER A 202 -17.79 -10.46 -32.27
N GLY A 203 -17.14 -9.69 -33.15
CA GLY A 203 -16.33 -8.55 -32.72
C GLY A 203 -17.18 -7.60 -31.87
N GLY A 204 -16.61 -7.10 -30.78
CA GLY A 204 -17.32 -6.24 -29.83
C GLY A 204 -16.45 -5.07 -29.39
N LEU A 205 -17.09 -3.95 -29.06
CA LEU A 205 -16.43 -2.80 -28.46
C LEU A 205 -17.37 -2.23 -27.40
N SER A 206 -16.89 -2.16 -26.16
CA SER A 206 -17.69 -1.70 -25.04
C SER A 206 -16.98 -0.62 -24.24
N VAL A 207 -17.79 0.20 -23.57
CA VAL A 207 -17.34 1.28 -22.69
C VAL A 207 -18.13 1.18 -21.41
N SER A 208 -17.45 1.34 -20.27
CA SER A 208 -18.07 1.44 -18.96
C SER A 208 -17.44 2.56 -18.14
N LYS A 209 -18.17 3.09 -17.16
CA LYS A 209 -17.62 4.00 -16.17
C LYS A 209 -16.57 3.27 -15.34
N SER A 210 -15.39 3.84 -15.17
CA SER A 210 -14.34 3.25 -14.33
C SER A 210 -14.78 3.23 -12.86
N SER A 211 -14.71 2.05 -12.22
CA SER A 211 -15.01 1.88 -10.80
C SER A 211 -13.86 2.34 -9.89
N ALA A 212 -12.65 2.51 -10.43
CA ALA A 212 -11.49 3.00 -9.69
C ALA A 212 -11.57 4.49 -9.34
N GLN A 213 -12.51 5.23 -9.93
CA GLN A 213 -12.72 6.65 -9.65
C GLN A 213 -14.11 6.86 -9.03
N PRO A 214 -14.19 7.32 -7.76
CA PRO A 214 -15.47 7.65 -7.15
C PRO A 214 -16.10 8.88 -7.82
N ASN A 215 -17.39 9.10 -7.53
CA ASN A 215 -18.00 10.39 -7.82
C ASN A 215 -17.40 11.46 -6.88
N TRP A 216 -17.24 12.68 -7.38
CA TRP A 216 -16.76 13.79 -6.56
C TRP A 216 -17.90 14.48 -5.81
N ASP A 217 -17.58 15.05 -4.65
CA ASP A 217 -18.53 15.76 -3.79
C ASP A 217 -17.88 16.99 -3.12
N SER A 218 -18.59 17.59 -2.15
CA SER A 218 -18.10 18.78 -1.45
C SER A 218 -16.90 18.55 -0.53
N THR A 219 -16.64 17.30 -0.14
CA THR A 219 -15.51 16.91 0.69
C THR A 219 -14.30 16.49 -0.13
N THR A 220 -14.53 15.98 -1.35
CA THR A 220 -13.48 15.64 -2.31
C THR A 220 -13.88 16.19 -3.69
N PRO A 221 -13.66 17.51 -3.93
CA PRO A 221 -14.02 18.13 -5.20
C PRO A 221 -13.27 17.50 -6.37
N THR A 222 -13.81 17.66 -7.58
CA THR A 222 -13.06 17.42 -8.81
C THR A 222 -11.86 18.37 -8.86
N GLY A 223 -12.08 19.64 -8.52
CA GLY A 223 -11.08 20.70 -8.50
C GLY A 223 -11.70 22.04 -8.06
N VAL A 224 -10.88 23.08 -8.00
CA VAL A 224 -11.32 24.46 -7.75
C VAL A 224 -11.47 25.24 -9.06
N VAL A 225 -12.18 26.37 -9.02
CA VAL A 225 -12.26 27.30 -10.16
C VAL A 225 -10.86 27.71 -10.64
N GLY A 226 -10.66 27.73 -11.96
CA GLY A 226 -9.37 28.08 -12.57
C GLY A 226 -8.30 26.97 -12.57
N ALA A 227 -8.56 25.82 -11.94
CA ALA A 227 -7.63 24.70 -11.96
C ALA A 227 -7.41 24.16 -13.37
N SER A 228 -6.15 23.84 -13.71
CA SER A 228 -5.79 23.29 -15.02
C SER A 228 -5.53 21.79 -14.94
N ASP A 229 -5.73 21.09 -16.06
CA ASP A 229 -5.44 19.67 -16.22
C ASP A 229 -6.01 18.77 -15.11
N VAL A 230 -7.26 19.04 -14.73
CA VAL A 230 -7.98 18.28 -13.71
C VAL A 230 -8.59 17.04 -14.34
N LYS A 231 -8.48 15.88 -13.68
CA LYS A 231 -9.14 14.65 -14.12
C LYS A 231 -10.66 14.76 -13.88
N VAL A 232 -11.44 14.87 -14.94
CA VAL A 232 -12.90 15.09 -14.89
C VAL A 232 -13.73 13.82 -15.14
N SER A 233 -13.13 12.76 -15.69
CA SER A 233 -13.82 11.47 -15.84
C SER A 233 -12.83 10.35 -16.14
N SER A 234 -13.26 9.10 -15.90
CA SER A 234 -12.51 7.88 -16.18
C SER A 234 -13.44 6.76 -16.66
N PHE A 235 -13.05 6.10 -17.75
CA PHE A 235 -13.80 5.01 -18.39
C PHE A 235 -12.89 3.80 -18.63
N ALA A 236 -13.50 2.62 -18.72
CA ALA A 236 -12.83 1.42 -19.18
C ALA A 236 -13.37 1.04 -20.56
N ILE A 237 -12.47 0.81 -21.53
CA ILE A 237 -12.80 0.48 -22.91
C ILE A 237 -12.25 -0.90 -23.24
N SER A 238 -13.12 -1.81 -23.66
CA SER A 238 -12.79 -3.22 -23.89
C SER A 238 -13.14 -3.69 -25.30
N ALA A 239 -12.22 -4.42 -25.92
CA ALA A 239 -12.50 -5.24 -27.08
C ALA A 239 -13.27 -6.50 -26.69
N GLY A 240 -14.06 -7.03 -27.62
CA GLY A 240 -14.76 -8.31 -27.47
C GLY A 240 -13.80 -9.50 -27.42
N SER A 241 -14.32 -10.67 -27.04
CA SER A 241 -13.52 -11.90 -27.03
C SER A 241 -13.30 -12.52 -28.41
N GLY A 242 -14.13 -12.16 -29.40
CA GLY A 242 -14.04 -12.74 -30.76
C GLY A 242 -12.85 -12.25 -31.58
N GLU A 243 -12.48 -10.98 -31.44
CA GLU A 243 -11.30 -10.39 -32.07
C GLU A 243 -10.88 -9.09 -31.38
N GLY A 244 -9.64 -8.69 -31.61
CA GLY A 244 -9.16 -7.34 -31.30
C GLY A 244 -9.70 -6.29 -32.27
N CYS A 245 -9.50 -5.02 -31.92
CA CYS A 245 -9.96 -3.89 -32.71
C CYS A 245 -8.97 -2.73 -32.72
N ASP A 246 -9.02 -1.92 -33.77
CA ASP A 246 -8.27 -0.67 -33.89
C ASP A 246 -9.21 0.54 -33.82
N ILE A 247 -9.19 1.25 -32.70
CA ILE A 247 -10.07 2.39 -32.40
C ILE A 247 -9.55 3.63 -33.12
N SER A 248 -10.38 4.16 -34.03
CA SER A 248 -10.07 5.29 -34.90
C SER A 248 -10.71 6.59 -34.45
N SER A 249 -11.79 6.54 -33.67
CA SER A 249 -12.38 7.76 -33.09
C SER A 249 -13.07 7.53 -31.75
N ILE A 250 -13.01 8.57 -30.91
CA ILE A 250 -13.65 8.62 -29.59
C ILE A 250 -14.50 9.89 -29.54
N LYS A 251 -15.82 9.74 -29.46
CA LYS A 251 -16.75 10.87 -29.38
C LYS A 251 -17.17 11.13 -27.95
N MET A 252 -16.84 12.30 -27.45
CA MET A 252 -17.18 12.77 -26.10
C MET A 252 -18.38 13.70 -26.16
N SER A 253 -19.24 13.64 -25.15
CA SER A 253 -20.31 14.61 -24.89
C SER A 253 -20.40 14.86 -23.39
N ASP A 254 -21.39 15.63 -22.94
CA ASP A 254 -21.58 15.94 -21.54
C ASP A 254 -23.05 15.98 -21.13
N ASN A 255 -23.28 16.30 -19.86
CA ASN A 255 -24.57 16.75 -19.33
C ASN A 255 -24.37 18.06 -18.55
N GLY A 256 -24.08 19.16 -19.24
CA GLY A 256 -23.85 20.46 -18.61
C GLY A 256 -22.49 20.63 -17.93
N ALA A 257 -21.54 19.72 -18.15
CA ALA A 257 -20.17 19.86 -17.64
C ALA A 257 -19.32 20.80 -18.50
N PHE A 258 -19.54 20.81 -19.82
CA PHE A 258 -18.72 21.58 -20.75
C PHE A 258 -18.93 23.10 -20.67
N SER A 259 -19.95 23.58 -19.96
CA SER A 259 -20.07 25.02 -19.64
C SER A 259 -19.02 25.51 -18.65
N ASP A 260 -18.42 24.60 -17.87
CA ASP A 260 -17.47 24.91 -16.79
C ASP A 260 -16.04 24.46 -17.10
N LEU A 261 -15.84 23.84 -18.27
CA LEU A 261 -14.60 23.19 -18.66
C LEU A 261 -14.07 23.77 -19.97
N GLN A 262 -12.76 23.70 -20.15
CA GLN A 262 -12.07 23.98 -21.40
C GLN A 262 -10.88 23.03 -21.58
N ASN A 263 -10.20 23.08 -22.73
CA ASN A 263 -9.00 22.28 -22.99
C ASN A 263 -9.19 20.77 -22.71
N LEU A 264 -10.29 20.19 -23.20
CA LEU A 264 -10.60 18.77 -23.00
C LEU A 264 -9.55 17.88 -23.68
N LYS A 265 -8.97 16.95 -22.92
CA LYS A 265 -7.89 16.04 -23.32
C LYS A 265 -8.26 14.61 -22.93
N LEU A 266 -7.89 13.66 -23.78
CA LEU A 266 -8.06 12.23 -23.54
C LEU A 266 -6.71 11.54 -23.40
N TYR A 267 -6.59 10.62 -22.44
CA TYR A 267 -5.39 9.80 -22.24
C TYR A 267 -5.75 8.32 -22.10
N LYS A 268 -4.99 7.45 -22.79
CA LYS A 268 -4.87 6.03 -22.44
C LYS A 268 -3.90 5.94 -21.25
N GLY A 269 -4.41 5.68 -20.05
CA GLY A 269 -3.63 5.80 -18.79
C GLY A 269 -3.74 7.18 -18.14
N THR A 270 -2.76 7.57 -17.32
CA THR A 270 -2.75 8.89 -16.66
C THR A 270 -2.18 9.98 -17.58
N LYS A 271 -2.23 11.24 -17.17
CA LYS A 271 -1.63 12.35 -17.93
C LYS A 271 -0.09 12.28 -17.89
N GLU A 272 0.47 11.76 -16.80
CA GLU A 272 1.90 11.75 -16.48
C GLU A 272 2.64 10.60 -17.16
N SER A 273 2.01 9.42 -17.24
CA SER A 273 2.64 8.20 -17.79
C SER A 273 1.89 7.61 -18.98
N GLY A 274 0.71 8.14 -19.33
CA GLY A 274 -0.14 7.62 -20.39
C GLY A 274 0.10 8.28 -21.76
N THR A 275 -0.68 7.85 -22.75
CA THR A 275 -0.62 8.37 -24.12
C THR A 275 -1.83 9.26 -24.40
N LYS A 276 -1.58 10.50 -24.82
CA LYS A 276 -2.64 11.41 -25.25
C LYS A 276 -3.32 10.91 -26.53
N LEU A 277 -4.64 10.93 -26.56
CA LEU A 277 -5.46 10.46 -27.68
C LEU A 277 -6.06 11.64 -28.43
N GLY A 278 -5.50 11.95 -29.61
CA GLY A 278 -5.94 13.05 -30.45
C GLY A 278 -5.57 14.44 -29.93
N ASN A 279 -6.13 15.47 -30.58
CA ASN A 279 -5.85 16.86 -30.26
C ASN A 279 -6.71 17.36 -29.08
N THR A 280 -6.18 18.34 -28.34
CA THR A 280 -6.95 19.04 -27.30
C THR A 280 -8.12 19.77 -27.95
N GLN A 281 -9.31 19.68 -27.34
CA GLN A 281 -10.43 20.54 -27.69
C GLN A 281 -10.34 21.80 -26.81
N SER A 282 -9.76 22.87 -27.36
CA SER A 282 -9.45 24.07 -26.57
C SER A 282 -10.70 24.72 -25.98
N THR A 283 -11.80 24.72 -26.73
CA THR A 283 -13.11 25.20 -26.29
C THR A 283 -14.13 24.07 -26.36
N VAL A 284 -14.94 23.94 -25.31
CA VAL A 284 -16.07 23.02 -25.28
C VAL A 284 -17.34 23.79 -24.89
N ALA A 285 -18.48 23.33 -25.36
CA ALA A 285 -19.78 23.93 -25.09
C ALA A 285 -20.77 22.86 -24.61
N SER A 286 -21.58 23.22 -23.62
CA SER A 286 -22.61 22.34 -23.05
C SER A 286 -23.52 21.73 -24.13
N GLY A 287 -23.73 20.41 -24.05
CA GLY A 287 -24.56 19.64 -24.97
C GLY A 287 -23.92 19.33 -26.32
N THR A 288 -22.71 19.84 -26.59
CA THR A 288 -22.00 19.62 -27.87
C THR A 288 -21.14 18.37 -27.79
N SER A 289 -21.09 17.60 -28.89
CA SER A 289 -20.22 16.42 -28.98
C SER A 289 -18.92 16.74 -29.71
N TYR A 290 -17.79 16.27 -29.18
CA TYR A 290 -16.46 16.48 -29.75
C TYR A 290 -15.82 15.12 -30.07
N THR A 291 -15.23 14.99 -31.24
CA THR A 291 -14.57 13.75 -31.67
C THR A 291 -13.06 13.90 -31.60
N PHE A 292 -12.42 12.93 -30.96
CA PHE A 292 -10.97 12.77 -30.89
C PHE A 292 -10.56 11.66 -31.84
N TYR A 293 -9.50 11.90 -32.62
CA TYR A 293 -8.93 10.96 -33.57
C TYR A 293 -7.52 10.58 -33.11
N PRO A 294 -7.35 9.41 -32.45
CA PRO A 294 -6.03 8.91 -32.09
C PRO A 294 -5.16 8.73 -33.35
N SER A 295 -3.89 9.16 -33.28
CA SER A 295 -2.90 8.94 -34.33
C SER A 295 -1.55 8.59 -33.68
N PRO A 296 -1.09 7.33 -33.74
CA PRO A 296 -1.76 6.18 -34.36
C PRO A 296 -3.07 5.79 -33.66
N TYR A 297 -3.89 4.95 -34.30
CA TYR A 297 -5.11 4.38 -33.71
C TYR A 297 -4.79 3.64 -32.38
N VAL A 298 -5.79 3.49 -31.51
CA VAL A 298 -5.62 2.66 -30.31
C VAL A 298 -5.93 1.22 -30.65
N SER A 299 -4.89 0.39 -30.70
CA SER A 299 -5.01 -1.04 -30.95
C SER A 299 -5.27 -1.81 -29.66
N LEU A 300 -6.23 -2.73 -29.69
CA LEU A 300 -6.54 -3.67 -28.63
C LEU A 300 -6.58 -5.09 -29.19
N ASP A 301 -6.02 -6.04 -28.48
CA ASP A 301 -6.19 -7.46 -28.75
C ASP A 301 -7.53 -7.98 -28.21
N ALA A 302 -7.92 -9.21 -28.59
CA ALA A 302 -9.16 -9.80 -28.12
C ALA A 302 -9.17 -9.85 -26.58
N SER A 303 -10.29 -9.42 -25.98
CA SER A 303 -10.45 -9.27 -24.53
C SER A 303 -9.50 -8.27 -23.83
N GLU A 304 -8.71 -7.49 -24.57
CA GLU A 304 -7.90 -6.42 -23.98
C GLU A 304 -8.79 -5.24 -23.57
N GLN A 305 -8.40 -4.59 -22.47
CA GLN A 305 -9.02 -3.36 -21.97
C GLN A 305 -7.97 -2.30 -21.70
N PHE A 306 -8.35 -1.03 -21.85
CA PHE A 306 -7.58 0.08 -21.30
C PHE A 306 -8.44 1.10 -20.57
N THR A 307 -7.80 1.89 -19.70
CA THR A 307 -8.44 3.02 -19.01
C THR A 307 -8.30 4.30 -19.83
N LEU A 308 -9.44 4.89 -20.19
CA LEU A 308 -9.54 6.21 -20.78
C LEU A 308 -9.78 7.24 -19.67
N ASN A 309 -8.79 8.08 -19.39
CA ASN A 309 -8.95 9.23 -18.50
C ASN A 309 -9.18 10.51 -19.30
N VAL A 310 -10.10 11.33 -18.80
CA VAL A 310 -10.48 12.61 -19.38
C VAL A 310 -9.97 13.70 -18.46
N TYR A 311 -9.20 14.63 -19.02
CA TYR A 311 -8.67 15.79 -18.33
C TYR A 311 -9.21 17.07 -18.97
N ALA A 312 -9.43 18.11 -18.18
CA ALA A 312 -9.85 19.42 -18.64
C ALA A 312 -9.37 20.50 -17.67
N ASP A 313 -9.35 21.74 -18.13
CA ASP A 313 -9.19 22.89 -17.25
C ASP A 313 -10.58 23.35 -16.79
N ILE A 314 -10.70 23.72 -15.52
CA ILE A 314 -11.89 24.33 -14.94
C ILE A 314 -11.82 25.84 -15.18
N LEU A 315 -12.87 26.42 -15.75
CA LEU A 315 -12.95 27.86 -15.96
C LEU A 315 -12.92 28.62 -14.63
N SER A 316 -12.32 29.80 -14.59
CA SER A 316 -12.41 30.70 -13.44
C SER A 316 -13.84 31.20 -13.19
N SER A 317 -14.68 31.17 -14.23
CA SER A 317 -16.11 31.48 -14.18
C SER A 317 -17.01 30.25 -14.01
N ALA A 318 -16.44 29.08 -13.68
CA ALA A 318 -17.22 27.86 -13.50
C ALA A 318 -18.26 28.01 -12.38
N THR A 319 -19.42 27.39 -12.56
CA THR A 319 -20.51 27.43 -11.57
C THR A 319 -20.15 26.58 -10.36
N THR A 320 -19.95 27.25 -9.22
CA THR A 320 -19.66 26.65 -7.92
C THR A 320 -20.94 26.22 -7.21
N ALA A 321 -20.85 25.18 -6.36
CA ALA A 321 -21.95 24.56 -5.62
C ALA A 321 -22.98 23.75 -6.46
N GLY A 322 -22.88 22.42 -6.36
CA GLY A 322 -23.98 21.49 -6.69
C GLY A 322 -23.62 20.33 -7.62
N PRO A 323 -23.60 19.07 -7.13
CA PRO A 323 -23.36 17.88 -7.93
C PRO A 323 -24.57 17.45 -8.80
N SER A 324 -25.57 18.29 -9.03
CA SER A 324 -26.81 17.89 -9.70
C SER A 324 -26.60 17.62 -11.21
N GLN A 325 -26.14 16.41 -11.52
CA GLN A 325 -26.11 15.74 -12.82
C GLN A 325 -25.03 16.17 -13.83
N ARG A 326 -24.05 17.02 -13.48
CA ARG A 326 -22.93 17.36 -14.38
C ARG A 326 -21.94 16.20 -14.49
N ASN A 327 -21.70 15.76 -15.73
CA ASN A 327 -20.74 14.69 -16.05
C ASN A 327 -20.27 14.81 -17.49
N VAL A 328 -19.08 14.24 -17.75
CA VAL A 328 -18.61 13.95 -19.10
C VAL A 328 -19.06 12.53 -19.47
N LYS A 329 -19.34 12.31 -20.76
CA LYS A 329 -19.82 11.04 -21.29
C LYS A 329 -19.00 10.61 -22.50
N VAL A 330 -18.83 9.31 -22.67
CA VAL A 330 -18.44 8.73 -23.96
C VAL A 330 -19.73 8.50 -24.74
N LYS A 331 -19.93 9.25 -25.82
CA LYS A 331 -21.12 9.14 -26.67
C LYS A 331 -21.06 7.94 -27.58
N SER A 332 -19.93 7.77 -28.27
CA SER A 332 -19.67 6.61 -29.12
C SER A 332 -18.18 6.45 -29.40
N LEU A 333 -17.79 5.22 -29.74
CA LEU A 333 -16.49 4.86 -30.29
C LEU A 333 -16.67 4.32 -31.70
N SER A 334 -15.65 4.50 -32.55
CA SER A 334 -15.56 3.81 -33.84
C SER A 334 -14.22 3.09 -33.94
N ALA A 335 -14.24 1.86 -34.41
CA ALA A 335 -13.09 0.99 -34.57
C ALA A 335 -13.27 0.06 -35.77
N THR A 336 -12.21 -0.66 -36.12
CA THR A 336 -12.24 -1.72 -37.13
C THR A 336 -11.75 -3.02 -36.50
N GLY A 337 -12.45 -4.13 -36.74
CA GLY A 337 -12.00 -5.46 -36.30
C GLY A 337 -10.72 -5.88 -37.02
N LYS A 338 -9.73 -6.37 -36.28
CA LYS A 338 -8.40 -6.69 -36.83
C LYS A 338 -8.41 -7.85 -37.84
N THR A 339 -9.32 -8.81 -37.66
CA THR A 339 -9.40 -10.02 -38.50
C THR A 339 -10.48 -9.88 -39.56
N THR A 340 -11.63 -9.32 -39.18
CA THR A 340 -12.79 -9.21 -40.07
C THR A 340 -12.72 -8.00 -40.99
N ASN A 341 -11.98 -6.95 -40.61
CA ASN A 341 -12.06 -5.61 -41.20
C ASN A 341 -13.47 -4.98 -41.15
N ASN A 342 -14.35 -5.53 -40.33
CA ASN A 342 -15.70 -4.99 -40.13
C ASN A 342 -15.64 -3.75 -39.24
N SER A 343 -16.52 -2.79 -39.52
CA SER A 343 -16.71 -1.63 -38.66
C SER A 343 -17.31 -2.06 -37.31
N LEU A 344 -16.67 -1.64 -36.22
CA LEU A 344 -17.14 -1.81 -34.86
C LEU A 344 -17.45 -0.45 -34.26
N SER A 345 -18.53 -0.37 -33.48
CA SER A 345 -18.86 0.82 -32.70
C SER A 345 -19.34 0.42 -31.32
N SER A 346 -19.11 1.28 -30.33
CA SER A 346 -19.81 1.14 -29.06
C SER A 346 -21.30 1.45 -29.23
N SER A 347 -22.12 1.12 -28.24
CA SER A 347 -23.54 1.54 -28.19
C SER A 347 -23.69 3.05 -28.42
N ASP A 348 -24.76 3.45 -29.11
CA ASP A 348 -25.15 4.86 -29.30
C ASP A 348 -25.74 5.48 -28.03
N THR A 349 -25.99 4.68 -26.99
CA THR A 349 -26.40 5.19 -25.68
C THR A 349 -25.16 5.72 -24.94
N PRO A 350 -25.07 7.04 -24.66
CA PRO A 350 -23.88 7.60 -24.04
C PRO A 350 -23.61 6.99 -22.66
N VAL A 351 -22.37 6.59 -22.43
CA VAL A 351 -21.92 6.08 -21.13
C VAL A 351 -21.55 7.26 -20.24
N THR A 352 -22.30 7.40 -19.15
CA THR A 352 -22.11 8.48 -18.17
C THR A 352 -20.88 8.24 -17.31
N GLY A 353 -20.01 9.24 -17.23
CA GLY A 353 -18.83 9.26 -16.38
C GLY A 353 -19.11 9.58 -14.91
N GLN A 354 -18.09 10.03 -14.20
CA GLN A 354 -18.19 10.45 -12.80
C GLN A 354 -18.97 11.77 -12.67
N GLN A 355 -19.67 11.92 -11.55
CA GLN A 355 -20.36 13.15 -11.18
C GLN A 355 -19.34 14.19 -10.71
N LEU A 356 -19.39 15.39 -11.30
CA LEU A 356 -18.47 16.48 -11.02
C LEU A 356 -18.91 17.32 -9.82
N TYR A 357 -17.91 17.81 -9.08
CA TYR A 357 -18.09 18.85 -8.06
C TYR A 357 -16.96 19.88 -8.18
N ILE A 358 -17.30 21.14 -8.43
CA ILE A 358 -16.32 22.24 -8.55
C ILE A 358 -16.45 23.13 -7.32
N ALA A 359 -15.37 23.26 -6.57
CA ALA A 359 -15.30 24.13 -5.40
C ALA A 359 -14.93 25.57 -5.80
N SER A 360 -15.44 26.54 -5.04
CA SER A 360 -15.05 27.95 -5.20
C SER A 360 -13.63 28.23 -4.71
N GLU A 361 -13.15 27.46 -3.74
CA GLU A 361 -11.83 27.59 -3.11
C GLU A 361 -11.42 26.26 -2.46
N GLY A 362 -10.14 26.12 -2.15
CA GLY A 362 -9.58 25.03 -1.37
C GLY A 362 -10.03 25.08 0.10
N ASN A 363 -9.89 23.95 0.78
CA ASN A 363 -10.28 23.78 2.18
C ASN A 363 -9.03 23.60 3.05
N LEU A 364 -8.95 24.33 4.15
CA LEU A 364 -7.89 24.19 5.14
C LEU A 364 -8.53 24.08 6.52
N ALA A 365 -8.50 22.88 7.09
CA ALA A 365 -8.95 22.67 8.46
C ALA A 365 -7.81 22.98 9.44
N ILE A 366 -8.12 23.66 10.54
CA ILE A 366 -7.14 24.03 11.57
C ILE A 366 -7.58 23.46 12.91
N SER A 367 -6.77 22.60 13.50
CA SER A 367 -7.08 21.87 14.73
C SER A 367 -5.91 21.88 15.72
N GLN A 368 -6.16 21.56 17.00
CA GLN A 368 -5.07 21.46 17.98
C GLN A 368 -4.28 20.19 17.69
N ASP A 369 -2.96 20.28 17.62
CA ASP A 369 -2.12 19.11 17.46
C ASP A 369 -1.91 18.38 18.79
N SER A 370 -1.81 17.04 18.73
CA SER A 370 -1.60 16.21 19.91
C SER A 370 -0.23 16.37 20.57
N GLY A 371 0.75 16.95 19.87
CA GLY A 371 2.07 17.32 20.38
C GLY A 371 2.08 18.58 21.24
N THR A 372 0.93 19.25 21.42
CA THR A 372 0.79 20.39 22.33
C THR A 372 1.25 20.03 23.73
N PRO A 373 2.24 20.74 24.31
CA PRO A 373 2.77 20.42 25.63
C PRO A 373 1.70 20.48 26.73
N ASN A 374 1.80 19.59 27.72
CA ASN A 374 1.00 19.66 28.94
C ASN A 374 1.36 20.93 29.74
N SER A 375 0.48 21.35 30.65
CA SER A 375 0.83 22.38 31.63
C SER A 375 2.07 21.97 32.41
N ASP A 376 3.06 22.85 32.47
CA ASP A 376 4.31 22.65 33.19
C ASP A 376 4.82 23.97 33.78
N ILE A 377 5.85 23.86 34.62
CA ILE A 377 6.59 25.01 35.15
C ILE A 377 7.67 25.42 34.14
N LEU A 378 7.67 26.71 33.77
CA LEU A 378 8.76 27.31 33.00
C LEU A 378 9.54 28.28 33.87
N LEU A 379 10.84 28.05 33.97
CA LEU A 379 11.74 28.90 34.75
C LEU A 379 12.01 30.22 34.00
N THR A 380 12.09 31.33 34.73
CA THR A 380 12.52 32.61 34.16
C THR A 380 13.92 32.49 33.57
N GLY A 381 14.13 32.97 32.34
CA GLY A 381 15.39 32.84 31.61
C GLY A 381 15.47 31.59 30.72
N SER A 382 14.47 30.68 30.77
CA SER A 382 14.39 29.56 29.83
C SER A 382 14.13 30.03 28.40
N SER A 383 14.72 29.33 27.42
CA SER A 383 14.58 29.63 25.99
C SER A 383 13.89 28.51 25.23
N ASP A 384 13.36 28.83 24.05
CA ASP A 384 12.78 27.90 23.09
C ASP A 384 11.65 27.02 23.67
N ASN A 385 10.86 27.57 24.60
CA ASN A 385 9.77 26.85 25.21
C ASN A 385 8.58 26.78 24.26
N VAL A 386 8.13 25.58 23.91
CA VAL A 386 6.92 25.35 23.11
C VAL A 386 5.69 25.55 23.99
N PHE A 387 4.73 26.35 23.52
CA PHE A 387 3.46 26.60 24.23
C PHE A 387 2.26 25.91 23.57
N SER A 388 2.26 25.78 22.24
CA SER A 388 1.15 25.22 21.49
C SER A 388 1.65 24.66 20.16
N SER A 389 1.11 23.50 19.77
CA SER A 389 1.31 22.88 18.46
C SER A 389 -0.04 22.74 17.77
N ILE A 390 -0.13 23.12 16.50
CA ILE A 390 -1.41 23.24 15.77
C ILE A 390 -1.29 22.55 14.42
N GLU A 391 -2.26 21.71 14.10
CA GLU A 391 -2.34 21.00 12.82
C GLU A 391 -3.11 21.84 11.79
N PHE A 392 -2.51 21.99 10.62
CA PHE A 392 -3.15 22.52 9.42
C PHE A 392 -3.35 21.39 8.41
N ASP A 393 -4.60 21.08 8.09
CA ASP A 393 -5.00 19.92 7.31
C ASP A 393 -5.62 20.35 5.97
N ALA A 394 -4.87 20.12 4.89
CA ALA A 394 -5.29 20.31 3.51
C ALA A 394 -5.59 18.96 2.82
N SER A 395 -5.82 17.87 3.57
CA SER A 395 -6.03 16.53 3.01
C SER A 395 -7.23 16.41 2.07
N THR A 396 -8.21 17.29 2.26
CA THR A 396 -9.44 17.37 1.45
C THR A 396 -9.41 18.52 0.44
N SER A 397 -8.35 19.31 0.41
CA SER A 397 -8.20 20.41 -0.53
C SER A 397 -7.90 19.90 -1.94
N SER A 398 -8.46 20.55 -2.94
CA SER A 398 -8.13 20.30 -4.36
C SER A 398 -7.09 21.28 -4.93
N GLU A 399 -6.49 22.10 -4.07
CA GLU A 399 -5.40 23.02 -4.40
C GLU A 399 -4.50 23.23 -3.18
N ASP A 400 -3.25 23.63 -3.42
CA ASP A 400 -2.33 24.00 -2.34
C ASP A 400 -2.85 25.24 -1.61
N MET A 401 -2.62 25.28 -0.30
CA MET A 401 -3.06 26.36 0.57
C MET A 401 -1.86 27.22 0.95
N LYS A 402 -1.96 28.53 0.73
CA LYS A 402 -0.92 29.51 1.04
C LYS A 402 -1.31 30.31 2.27
N VAL A 403 -0.72 30.00 3.42
CA VAL A 403 -0.89 30.79 4.65
C VAL A 403 -0.06 32.07 4.52
N THR A 404 -0.72 33.21 4.68
CA THR A 404 -0.11 34.55 4.50
C THR A 404 -0.01 35.33 5.78
N SER A 405 -0.81 35.00 6.80
CA SER A 405 -0.73 35.66 8.10
C SER A 405 -1.15 34.75 9.24
N LEU A 406 -0.40 34.81 10.34
CA LEU A 406 -0.69 34.12 11.60
C LEU A 406 -0.70 35.16 12.72
N VAL A 407 -1.83 35.27 13.43
CA VAL A 407 -1.95 36.11 14.62
C VAL A 407 -1.85 35.23 15.84
N ILE A 408 -0.79 35.44 16.62
CA ILE A 408 -0.58 34.77 17.90
C ILE A 408 -1.19 35.64 18.99
N GLY A 409 -2.00 35.03 19.86
CA GLY A 409 -2.55 35.66 21.05
C GLY A 409 -1.88 35.09 22.30
N SER A 410 -1.99 35.83 23.41
CA SER A 410 -1.57 35.37 24.72
C SER A 410 -2.67 35.55 25.75
N THR A 411 -2.75 34.62 26.70
CA THR A 411 -3.50 34.78 27.95
C THR A 411 -2.48 34.87 29.09
N LEU A 412 -2.44 36.03 29.74
CA LEU A 412 -1.43 36.39 30.73
C LEU A 412 -2.08 36.46 32.12
N ASN A 413 -2.13 35.33 32.82
CA ASN A 413 -2.73 35.18 34.13
C ASN A 413 -1.85 35.84 35.20
N SER A 414 -1.98 37.17 35.33
CA SER A 414 -1.14 38.05 36.18
C SER A 414 0.32 38.22 35.72
N ALA A 415 0.68 37.67 34.55
CA ALA A 415 1.95 37.95 33.88
C ALA A 415 1.88 39.29 33.12
N PRO A 416 2.92 40.14 33.13
CA PRO A 416 3.04 41.22 32.17
C PRO A 416 3.43 40.68 30.79
N THR A 417 3.12 41.41 29.70
CA THR A 417 3.52 41.03 28.33
C THR A 417 5.04 40.89 28.17
N SER A 418 5.82 41.60 28.99
CA SER A 418 7.29 41.51 29.05
C SER A 418 7.83 40.16 29.53
N THR A 419 6.97 39.30 30.09
CA THR A 419 7.33 37.94 30.50
C THR A 419 7.77 37.09 29.32
N ILE A 420 7.19 37.34 28.15
CA ILE A 420 7.47 36.62 26.90
C ILE A 420 8.39 37.46 26.02
N THR A 421 9.46 36.84 25.54
CA THR A 421 10.36 37.43 24.54
C THR A 421 10.70 36.39 23.48
N ASN A 422 11.27 36.84 22.35
CA ASN A 422 11.67 35.96 21.25
C ASN A 422 10.54 35.01 20.79
N LEU A 423 9.33 35.56 20.64
CA LEU A 423 8.18 34.80 20.15
C LEU A 423 8.52 34.27 18.76
N THR A 424 8.42 32.96 18.61
CA THR A 424 8.85 32.24 17.42
C THR A 424 7.73 31.34 16.92
N ILE A 425 7.50 31.34 15.61
CA ILE A 425 6.74 30.30 14.92
C ILE A 425 7.72 29.31 14.28
N GLY A 426 7.39 28.02 14.34
CA GLY A 426 8.21 26.91 13.84
C GLY A 426 7.39 25.65 13.60
N GLY A 427 8.03 24.48 13.64
CA GLY A 427 7.44 23.24 13.11
C GLY A 427 7.71 23.16 11.61
N ASP A 428 6.65 23.00 10.80
CA ASP A 428 6.75 22.92 9.34
C ASP A 428 6.61 24.29 8.64
N VAL A 429 6.17 25.32 9.38
CA VAL A 429 6.18 26.71 8.87
C VAL A 429 7.61 27.26 8.82
N PRO A 430 7.97 28.10 7.82
CA PRO A 430 9.25 28.80 7.82
C PRO A 430 9.45 29.59 9.12
N SER A 431 10.52 29.25 9.84
CA SER A 431 10.77 29.84 11.16
C SER A 431 10.92 31.35 11.10
N ASN A 432 10.23 32.04 12.02
CA ASN A 432 10.27 33.49 12.13
C ASN A 432 10.16 33.87 13.61
N SER A 433 11.04 34.76 14.06
CA SER A 433 11.19 35.14 15.47
C SER A 433 11.06 36.65 15.63
N VAL A 434 10.37 37.09 16.67
CA VAL A 434 10.10 38.50 16.94
C VAL A 434 10.32 38.83 18.41
N GLY A 435 10.74 40.06 18.69
CA GLY A 435 11.27 40.40 20.02
C GLY A 435 10.27 40.28 21.18
N ALA A 436 9.00 40.64 20.96
CA ALA A 436 7.96 40.60 22.00
C ALA A 436 6.54 40.71 21.40
N LEU A 437 5.54 40.37 22.23
CA LEU A 437 4.13 40.67 21.97
C LEU A 437 3.86 42.19 22.01
N SER A 438 2.83 42.66 21.31
CA SER A 438 2.31 44.02 21.48
C SER A 438 1.65 44.20 22.85
N SER A 439 1.34 45.46 23.20
CA SER A 439 0.74 45.82 24.49
C SER A 439 -0.63 45.17 24.75
N ASP A 440 -1.31 44.71 23.70
CA ASP A 440 -2.56 43.97 23.78
C ASP A 440 -2.37 42.44 23.91
N GLY A 441 -1.12 41.97 24.01
CA GLY A 441 -0.81 40.55 24.15
C GLY A 441 -0.91 39.75 22.85
N THR A 442 -0.86 40.39 21.69
CA THR A 442 -0.88 39.72 20.39
C THR A 442 0.39 39.94 19.59
N TYR A 443 0.59 39.19 18.51
CA TYR A 443 1.56 39.52 17.47
C TYR A 443 1.07 38.96 16.13
N THR A 444 1.26 39.72 15.05
CA THR A 444 0.92 39.26 13.69
C THR A 444 2.19 38.95 12.91
N PHE A 445 2.39 37.69 12.58
CA PHE A 445 3.37 37.27 11.59
C PHE A 445 2.76 37.48 10.20
N ASP A 446 3.21 38.53 9.51
CA ASP A 446 2.91 38.73 8.09
C ASP A 446 3.97 38.00 7.25
N ILE A 447 3.55 36.86 6.70
CA ILE A 447 4.35 36.02 5.80
C ILE A 447 3.83 36.09 4.36
N SER A 448 3.10 37.15 4.00
CA SER A 448 2.51 37.30 2.66
C SER A 448 3.53 37.41 1.53
N SER A 449 4.76 37.86 1.83
CA SER A 449 5.88 37.94 0.87
C SER A 449 6.53 36.59 0.57
N ASN A 450 6.48 35.65 1.53
CA ASN A 450 6.90 34.27 1.38
C ASN A 450 5.90 33.34 2.09
N PRO A 451 4.70 33.11 1.51
CA PRO A 451 3.65 32.36 2.15
C PRO A 451 4.06 30.92 2.45
N TRP A 452 3.63 30.40 3.60
CA TRP A 452 3.78 28.99 3.90
C TRP A 452 2.81 28.19 3.05
N VAL A 453 3.34 27.29 2.23
CA VAL A 453 2.57 26.45 1.31
C VAL A 453 2.34 25.10 1.97
N ILE A 454 1.07 24.74 2.11
CA ILE A 454 0.62 23.43 2.53
C ILE A 454 0.07 22.75 1.27
N GLU A 455 0.73 21.68 0.83
CA GLU A 455 0.36 20.98 -0.41
C GLU A 455 -1.04 20.34 -0.29
N ALA A 456 -1.78 20.31 -1.40
CA ALA A 456 -3.06 19.60 -1.45
C ALA A 456 -2.87 18.13 -1.07
N GLY A 457 -3.65 17.62 -0.12
CA GLY A 457 -3.51 16.25 0.38
C GLY A 457 -2.60 16.11 1.62
N ALA A 458 -1.93 17.19 2.06
CA ALA A 458 -0.98 17.16 3.18
C ALA A 458 -1.57 17.69 4.50
N LYS A 459 -0.87 17.35 5.58
CA LYS A 459 -1.04 17.90 6.93
C LYS A 459 0.31 18.44 7.37
N GLU A 460 0.31 19.61 7.99
CA GLU A 460 1.54 20.28 8.45
C GLU A 460 1.30 20.87 9.83
N THR A 461 2.37 21.08 10.59
CA THR A 461 2.30 21.57 11.97
C THR A 461 2.89 22.97 12.14
N LEU A 462 2.25 23.75 13.02
CA LEU A 462 2.72 25.04 13.51
C LEU A 462 3.00 24.93 15.00
N ASP A 463 4.25 25.13 15.38
CA ASP A 463 4.66 25.30 16.77
C ASP A 463 4.79 26.78 17.11
N ILE A 464 4.22 27.16 18.24
CA ILE A 464 4.34 28.50 18.83
C ILE A 464 5.24 28.37 20.04
N SER A 465 6.42 28.97 19.96
CA SER A 465 7.44 28.92 21.01
C SER A 465 7.83 30.32 21.46
N ALA A 466 8.33 30.45 22.68
CA ALA A 466 8.92 31.70 23.14
C ALA A 466 9.89 31.49 24.31
N ASP A 467 10.72 32.50 24.54
CA ASP A 467 11.59 32.56 25.70
C ASP A 467 10.84 33.20 26.87
N ILE A 468 11.13 32.73 28.08
CA ILE A 468 10.71 33.40 29.31
C ILE A 468 11.79 34.39 29.70
N ASN A 469 11.41 35.65 29.83
CA ASN A 469 12.33 36.69 30.23
C ASN A 469 12.89 36.44 31.65
N THR A 470 14.01 37.06 31.96
CA THR A 470 14.56 37.11 33.32
C THR A 470 13.58 37.77 34.29
N TRP A 471 13.65 37.41 35.58
CA TRP A 471 12.65 37.84 36.58
C TRP A 471 12.48 39.36 36.73
N GLN A 472 13.44 40.19 36.28
CA GLN A 472 13.27 41.64 36.30
C GLN A 472 12.12 42.10 35.40
N ASN A 473 11.76 41.28 34.40
CA ASN A 473 10.73 41.56 33.40
C ASN A 473 9.60 40.52 33.37
N ALA A 474 9.68 39.48 34.22
CA ALA A 474 8.70 38.41 34.36
C ALA A 474 8.20 38.33 35.82
N THR A 475 6.95 37.96 36.02
CA THR A 475 6.39 37.80 37.38
C THR A 475 6.44 36.32 37.78
N SER A 476 7.16 36.00 38.86
CA SER A 476 7.12 34.66 39.46
C SER A 476 5.71 34.34 39.97
N VAL A 477 5.25 33.12 39.73
CA VAL A 477 3.90 32.63 40.06
C VAL A 477 2.83 33.34 39.25
N SER A 478 3.04 33.37 37.94
CA SER A 478 2.08 33.82 36.94
C SER A 478 1.84 32.73 35.90
N GLY A 479 0.75 32.82 35.14
CA GLY A 479 0.45 31.87 34.07
C GLY A 479 0.56 32.52 32.70
N VAL A 480 1.14 31.79 31.74
CA VAL A 480 1.15 32.19 30.33
C VAL A 480 0.62 31.06 29.46
N ASN A 481 -0.28 31.42 28.56
CA ASN A 481 -0.67 30.58 27.44
C ASN A 481 -0.49 31.34 26.14
N LEU A 482 0.05 30.69 25.11
CA LEU A 482 0.08 31.23 23.75
C LEU A 482 -0.90 30.45 22.86
N SER A 483 -1.56 31.18 21.96
CA SER A 483 -2.61 30.64 21.09
C SER A 483 -2.48 31.15 19.66
N LEU A 484 -2.96 30.35 18.71
CA LEU A 484 -3.25 30.86 17.38
C LEU A 484 -4.65 31.48 17.40
N ALA A 485 -4.69 32.80 17.34
CA ALA A 485 -5.93 33.56 17.33
C ALA A 485 -6.58 33.54 15.95
N THR A 486 -5.82 33.93 14.92
CA THR A 486 -6.33 34.11 13.56
C THR A 486 -5.33 33.60 12.54
N THR A 487 -5.83 33.01 11.46
CA THR A 487 -5.06 32.62 10.29
C THR A 487 -5.69 33.26 9.06
N THR A 488 -4.88 33.90 8.22
CA THR A 488 -5.27 34.24 6.86
C THR A 488 -4.52 33.35 5.89
N TYR A 489 -5.25 32.72 4.99
CA TYR A 489 -4.71 31.88 3.92
C TYR A 489 -5.45 32.15 2.61
N LYS A 490 -4.85 31.71 1.50
CA LYS A 490 -5.47 31.74 0.18
C LYS A 490 -5.20 30.48 -0.60
N GLY A 491 -6.14 30.09 -1.47
CA GLY A 491 -5.90 29.03 -2.45
C GLY A 491 -4.82 29.43 -3.45
N ALA A 492 -3.89 28.52 -3.76
CA ALA A 492 -2.81 28.78 -4.70
C ALA A 492 -3.28 29.00 -6.14
N VAL A 493 -4.42 28.39 -6.51
CA VAL A 493 -5.03 28.41 -7.84
C VAL A 493 -6.24 29.33 -7.86
N SER A 494 -7.19 29.16 -6.95
CA SER A 494 -8.42 29.98 -6.91
C SER A 494 -8.12 31.44 -6.57
N GLY A 495 -7.04 31.69 -5.82
CA GLY A 495 -6.66 33.03 -5.35
C GLY A 495 -7.59 33.63 -4.30
N ASN A 496 -8.65 32.90 -3.90
CA ASN A 496 -9.58 33.34 -2.87
C ASN A 496 -8.89 33.31 -1.51
N SER A 497 -9.08 34.38 -0.75
CA SER A 497 -8.48 34.57 0.56
C SER A 497 -9.53 34.44 1.63
N THR A 498 -9.23 33.64 2.65
CA THR A 498 -10.10 33.37 3.79
C THR A 498 -9.33 33.68 5.07
N THR A 499 -9.99 34.37 5.99
CA THR A 499 -9.49 34.62 7.34
C THR A 499 -10.37 33.89 8.33
N VAL A 500 -9.77 33.00 9.11
CA VAL A 500 -10.44 32.20 10.13
C VAL A 500 -9.88 32.53 11.51
N ALA A 501 -10.73 32.47 12.52
CA ALA A 501 -10.33 32.63 13.93
C ALA A 501 -10.48 31.29 14.66
N PRO A 502 -9.53 30.34 14.48
CA PRO A 502 -9.67 28.99 15.02
C PRO A 502 -9.51 28.94 16.54
N GLN A 503 -8.89 29.96 17.14
CA GLN A 503 -8.67 30.14 18.58
C GLN A 503 -8.11 28.86 19.24
N LYS A 504 -6.92 28.44 18.80
CA LYS A 504 -6.24 27.24 19.28
C LYS A 504 -5.22 27.60 20.34
N SER A 505 -5.62 27.46 21.60
CA SER A 505 -4.80 27.74 22.78
C SER A 505 -4.08 26.49 23.24
N GLY A 506 -2.79 26.64 23.56
CA GLY A 506 -2.06 25.61 24.29
C GLY A 506 -2.55 25.45 25.74
N ASN A 507 -1.77 24.76 26.56
CA ASN A 507 -2.01 24.71 28.00
C ASN A 507 -1.42 25.94 28.72
N ASN A 508 -1.84 26.17 29.97
CA ASN A 508 -1.29 27.27 30.77
C ASN A 508 0.04 26.82 31.39
N MET A 509 1.12 27.48 31.02
CA MET A 509 2.45 27.29 31.60
C MET A 509 2.61 28.17 32.83
N GLU A 510 3.13 27.63 33.92
CA GLU A 510 3.35 28.37 35.15
C GLU A 510 4.78 28.94 35.19
N ILE A 511 4.88 30.26 35.21
CA ILE A 511 6.17 30.94 35.23
C ILE A 511 6.70 31.01 36.66
N ARG A 512 7.90 30.50 36.89
CA ARG A 512 8.53 30.47 38.21
C ARG A 512 9.97 31.01 38.16
N LYS A 513 10.39 31.69 39.23
CA LYS A 513 11.80 32.09 39.40
C LYS A 513 12.68 30.93 39.86
N THR A 514 12.13 30.10 40.76
CA THR A 514 12.77 28.86 41.23
C THR A 514 11.78 27.70 41.25
N GLU A 515 12.31 26.50 41.11
CA GLU A 515 11.58 25.24 41.21
C GLU A 515 12.40 24.28 42.08
N VAL A 516 11.77 23.72 43.11
CA VAL A 516 12.41 22.80 44.04
C VAL A 516 11.77 21.42 43.91
N GLU A 517 12.62 20.43 43.63
CA GLU A 517 12.24 19.03 43.53
C GLU A 517 12.69 18.26 44.77
N PHE A 518 11.82 17.40 45.30
CA PHE A 518 12.16 16.47 46.38
C PHE A 518 12.21 15.06 45.82
N ALA A 519 13.29 14.32 46.06
CA ALA A 519 13.44 12.94 45.61
C ALA A 519 13.98 12.06 46.73
N LEU A 520 13.67 10.76 46.70
CA LEU A 520 14.27 9.81 47.64
C LEU A 520 15.75 9.63 47.28
N ASN A 521 16.63 9.75 48.27
CA ASN A 521 18.05 9.46 48.06
C ASN A 521 18.32 8.00 48.44
N SER A 522 18.68 7.19 47.45
CA SER A 522 18.93 5.75 47.61
C SER A 522 20.31 5.41 48.16
N ASP A 523 21.24 6.37 48.17
CA ASP A 523 22.62 6.15 48.58
C ASP A 523 22.80 6.30 50.11
N GLY A 524 21.79 6.87 50.77
CA GLY A 524 21.70 6.98 52.22
C GLY A 524 21.68 5.62 52.92
N THR A 525 22.46 5.47 53.99
CA THR A 525 22.45 4.25 54.81
C THR A 525 21.36 4.31 55.87
N LEU A 526 20.32 3.50 55.70
CA LEU A 526 19.19 3.43 56.63
C LEU A 526 19.48 2.54 57.84
N ASP A 527 18.90 2.90 58.98
CA ASP A 527 18.91 2.14 60.21
C ASP A 527 17.67 1.23 60.30
N ASN A 528 17.60 0.25 59.40
CA ASN A 528 16.39 -0.58 59.19
C ASN A 528 16.54 -2.04 59.63
N THR A 529 17.63 -2.42 60.30
CA THR A 529 17.91 -3.82 60.68
C THR A 529 17.55 -4.15 62.12
N THR A 530 17.51 -3.16 63.01
CA THR A 530 17.14 -3.34 64.41
C THR A 530 16.52 -2.05 64.93
N PRO A 531 15.35 -2.11 65.60
CA PRO A 531 14.74 -0.96 66.26
C PRO A 531 15.73 -0.27 67.22
N LYS A 532 15.83 1.05 67.16
CA LYS A 532 16.68 1.83 68.07
C LYS A 532 16.24 3.30 68.17
N GLU A 533 16.68 3.95 69.23
CA GLU A 533 16.56 5.40 69.36
C GLU A 533 17.36 6.10 68.26
N ASN A 534 16.82 7.21 67.73
CA ASN A 534 17.45 8.05 66.71
C ASN A 534 17.88 7.30 65.43
N ALA A 535 17.10 6.32 64.99
CA ALA A 535 17.33 5.59 63.75
C ALA A 535 17.20 6.54 62.55
N ARG A 536 18.14 6.48 61.60
CA ARG A 536 18.03 7.13 60.29
C ARG A 536 17.04 6.39 59.41
N VAL A 537 15.92 7.02 59.12
CA VAL A 537 14.76 6.33 58.53
C VAL A 537 14.43 6.71 57.10
N MET A 538 14.93 7.84 56.61
CA MET A 538 14.73 8.29 55.24
C MET A 538 15.84 9.26 54.87
N TYR A 539 16.38 9.13 53.66
CA TYR A 539 17.21 10.14 53.03
C TYR A 539 16.46 10.71 51.84
N PHE A 540 16.52 12.02 51.67
CA PHE A 540 15.89 12.69 50.54
C PHE A 540 16.76 13.83 50.02
N ASP A 541 16.78 13.98 48.71
CA ASP A 541 17.43 15.05 48.00
C ASP A 541 16.46 16.18 47.73
N VAL A 542 16.92 17.40 47.94
CA VAL A 542 16.21 18.62 47.59
C VAL A 542 17.04 19.34 46.55
N THR A 543 16.51 19.41 45.32
CA THR A 543 17.21 19.98 44.16
C THR A 543 16.52 21.26 43.72
N ASN A 544 17.28 22.35 43.63
CA ASN A 544 16.81 23.58 42.99
C ASN A 544 17.13 23.53 41.49
N LYS A 545 16.10 23.46 40.66
CA LYS A 545 16.23 23.39 39.19
C LYS A 545 16.57 24.73 38.54
N SER A 546 16.42 25.83 39.27
CA SER A 546 16.83 27.15 38.79
C SER A 546 18.35 27.23 38.69
N VAL A 547 18.88 27.70 37.57
CA VAL A 547 20.33 27.87 37.37
C VAL A 547 20.83 29.25 37.78
N ASP A 548 19.94 30.22 37.98
CA ASP A 548 20.29 31.62 38.24
C ASP A 548 19.94 32.10 39.65
N TYR A 549 19.03 31.41 40.35
CA TYR A 549 18.48 31.89 41.62
C TYR A 549 18.43 30.80 42.68
N ASP A 550 18.86 31.16 43.89
CA ASP A 550 18.75 30.30 45.06
C ASP A 550 17.29 30.18 45.53
N ALA A 551 16.93 29.01 46.04
CA ALA A 551 15.64 28.75 46.68
C ALA A 551 15.83 28.60 48.19
N THR A 552 14.93 29.16 48.98
CA THR A 552 14.96 29.02 50.45
C THR A 552 13.78 28.17 50.90
N LEU A 553 14.04 27.03 51.53
CA LEU A 553 12.98 26.17 52.04
C LEU A 553 12.20 26.88 53.15
N GLY A 554 10.88 26.67 53.16
CA GLY A 554 9.98 27.21 54.17
C GLY A 554 9.42 26.10 55.04
N THR A 555 8.56 25.27 54.47
CA THR A 555 7.94 24.14 55.18
C THR A 555 8.04 22.88 54.34
N ALA A 556 8.28 21.75 54.99
CA ALA A 556 8.13 20.44 54.39
C ALA A 556 7.33 19.56 55.34
N THR A 557 6.17 19.09 54.88
CA THR A 557 5.27 18.25 55.64
C THR A 557 5.46 16.82 55.22
N PHE A 558 5.79 15.94 56.15
CA PHE A 558 5.77 14.51 55.86
C PHE A 558 4.79 13.80 56.76
N SER A 559 4.20 12.75 56.22
CA SER A 559 3.33 11.85 56.96
C SER A 559 4.13 10.63 57.39
N VAL A 560 3.89 10.19 58.63
CA VAL A 560 4.38 8.91 59.12
C VAL A 560 3.19 8.02 59.35
N SER A 561 3.22 6.86 58.73
CA SER A 561 2.23 5.81 58.94
C SER A 561 2.92 4.59 59.51
N VAL A 562 2.37 4.06 60.62
CA VAL A 562 2.92 2.88 61.29
C VAL A 562 1.86 1.79 61.26
N ALA A 563 2.23 0.65 60.69
CA ALA A 563 1.50 -0.59 60.82
C ALA A 563 2.24 -1.46 61.84
N LEU A 564 1.69 -1.56 63.05
CA LEU A 564 2.22 -2.44 64.08
C LEU A 564 1.82 -3.89 63.78
N GLY A 565 2.77 -4.81 63.95
CA GLY A 565 2.47 -6.25 63.99
C GLY A 565 1.64 -6.63 65.23
N ASP A 566 1.15 -7.88 65.29
CA ASP A 566 0.44 -8.43 66.45
C ASP A 566 1.36 -8.42 67.70
N ALA A 567 1.36 -7.32 68.45
CA ALA A 567 1.89 -7.21 69.80
C ALA A 567 1.38 -5.98 70.55
N ASP A 568 1.23 -6.19 71.86
CA ASP A 568 0.84 -5.29 72.93
C ASP A 568 1.93 -4.22 73.19
N ALA A 569 1.90 -3.14 72.42
CA ALA A 569 2.80 -2.00 72.59
C ALA A 569 2.03 -0.81 73.21
N THR A 570 2.14 -0.65 74.53
CA THR A 570 1.65 0.55 75.23
C THR A 570 2.68 1.68 75.05
N ALA A 571 2.70 2.32 73.88
CA ALA A 571 3.47 3.55 73.70
C ALA A 571 2.71 4.72 74.35
N SER A 572 3.14 5.15 75.54
CA SER A 572 2.47 6.24 76.30
C SER A 572 3.01 7.64 75.95
N GLU A 573 4.12 7.75 75.21
CA GLU A 573 4.79 9.04 74.97
C GLU A 573 4.89 9.34 73.47
N PRO A 574 4.76 10.62 73.06
CA PRO A 574 4.89 11.01 71.67
C PRO A 574 6.32 10.82 71.16
N ILE A 575 6.46 10.13 70.02
CA ILE A 575 7.76 9.91 69.35
C ILE A 575 8.15 11.19 68.60
N ALA A 576 9.36 11.68 68.83
CA ALA A 576 9.93 12.84 68.14
C ALA A 576 10.67 12.40 66.86
N ALA A 577 10.61 13.23 65.81
CA ALA A 577 11.50 13.11 64.66
C ALA A 577 12.24 14.44 64.40
N GLY A 578 13.44 14.32 63.83
CA GLY A 578 14.27 15.43 63.41
C GLY A 578 14.76 15.26 61.98
N VAL A 579 14.80 16.37 61.25
CA VAL A 579 15.43 16.48 59.93
C VAL A 579 16.84 17.03 60.13
N TYR A 580 17.81 16.40 59.49
CA TYR A 580 19.23 16.72 59.59
C TYR A 580 19.84 16.96 58.21
N ASP A 581 20.79 17.89 58.11
CA ASP A 581 21.60 18.08 56.90
C ASP A 581 22.66 16.97 56.85
N ASN A 582 22.75 16.28 55.70
CA ASN A 582 23.69 15.16 55.54
C ASN A 582 25.16 15.61 55.46
N SER A 583 25.42 16.87 55.08
CA SER A 583 26.77 17.37 54.85
C SER A 583 27.59 17.54 56.14
N ASP A 584 26.92 17.90 57.25
CA ASP A 584 27.56 18.20 58.54
C ASP A 584 26.90 17.53 59.76
N ASP A 585 25.88 16.69 59.54
CA ASP A 585 25.11 15.98 60.58
C ASP A 585 24.38 16.95 61.55
N THR A 586 24.12 18.20 61.14
CA THR A 586 23.44 19.19 61.98
C THR A 586 21.92 19.04 61.95
N LEU A 587 21.28 19.29 63.09
CA LEU A 587 19.82 19.29 63.20
C LEU A 587 19.25 20.56 62.54
N VAL A 588 18.44 20.37 61.50
CA VAL A 588 17.73 21.46 60.80
C VAL A 588 16.48 21.84 61.59
N ASN A 589 15.64 20.84 61.89
CA ASN A 589 14.45 21.03 62.73
C ASN A 589 14.00 19.72 63.37
N ALA A 590 13.33 19.79 64.51
CA ALA A 590 12.73 18.65 65.20
C ALA A 590 11.29 18.96 65.62
N THR A 591 10.45 17.94 65.70
CA THR A 591 9.10 18.05 66.26
C THR A 591 8.95 17.11 67.44
N SER A 592 8.15 17.51 68.42
CA SER A 592 7.96 16.78 69.66
C SER A 592 6.85 15.72 69.60
N ALA A 593 6.16 15.55 68.46
CA ALA A 593 5.08 14.59 68.32
C ALA A 593 4.81 14.20 66.86
N VAL A 594 5.27 13.01 66.48
CA VAL A 594 5.04 12.38 65.16
C VAL A 594 4.04 11.23 65.26
N TYR A 595 3.85 10.70 66.47
CA TYR A 595 3.01 9.55 66.76
C TYR A 595 2.37 9.72 68.15
N GLY A 596 1.07 9.43 68.27
CA GLY A 596 0.35 9.33 69.54
C GLY A 596 -0.20 7.91 69.70
N ALA A 597 -0.09 7.36 70.93
CA ALA A 597 -0.47 6.01 71.34
C ALA A 597 -1.47 5.29 70.41
N ALA A 598 -1.06 4.22 69.71
CA ALA A 598 -2.01 3.30 69.10
C ALA A 598 -2.43 2.22 70.10
N ASP A 599 -3.71 1.88 70.08
CA ASP A 599 -4.26 0.68 70.72
C ASP A 599 -4.27 -0.47 69.68
N ASN A 600 -4.12 -1.68 70.20
CA ASN A 600 -3.90 -2.97 69.51
C ASN A 600 -4.50 -3.11 68.09
N GLY A 601 -3.65 -3.43 67.10
CA GLY A 601 -4.07 -3.96 65.80
C GLY A 601 -4.61 -2.96 64.76
N LEU A 602 -4.40 -1.65 64.96
CA LEU A 602 -4.83 -0.59 64.03
C LEU A 602 -3.61 0.10 63.39
N SER A 603 -3.62 0.23 62.06
CA SER A 603 -2.72 1.15 61.35
C SER A 603 -3.05 2.58 61.75
N ASN A 604 -2.11 3.29 62.36
CA ASN A 604 -2.26 4.70 62.70
C ASN A 604 -1.40 5.55 61.75
N SER A 605 -1.96 6.63 61.22
CA SER A 605 -1.26 7.57 60.35
C SER A 605 -1.34 8.96 60.98
N THR A 606 -0.20 9.64 61.06
CA THR A 606 -0.11 11.01 61.57
C THR A 606 0.73 11.84 60.61
N THR A 607 0.25 13.03 60.30
CA THR A 607 0.97 14.00 59.46
C THR A 607 1.69 15.00 60.33
N THR A 608 2.96 15.27 60.04
CA THR A 608 3.81 16.21 60.78
C THR A 608 4.45 17.22 59.83
N THR A 609 4.32 18.51 60.14
CA THR A 609 4.96 19.58 59.38
C THR A 609 6.29 19.99 60.01
N PHE A 610 7.36 19.95 59.23
CA PHE A 610 8.67 20.47 59.59
C PHE A 610 8.80 21.86 58.96
N ALA A 611 9.05 22.86 59.80
CA ALA A 611 9.48 24.15 59.28
C ALA A 611 10.97 24.05 58.93
N LEU A 612 11.31 23.93 57.65
CA LEU A 612 12.71 23.90 57.21
C LEU A 612 13.25 25.34 57.04
N SER A 613 12.79 26.24 57.92
CA SER A 613 12.92 27.68 57.77
C SER A 613 14.37 28.07 57.53
N ASP A 614 14.59 28.77 56.42
CA ASP A 614 15.85 29.42 56.04
C ASP A 614 16.95 28.50 55.47
N GLU A 615 16.64 27.23 55.19
CA GLU A 615 17.56 26.37 54.44
C GLU A 615 17.67 26.81 52.99
N THR A 616 18.86 27.27 52.58
CA THR A 616 19.10 27.72 51.21
C THR A 616 19.61 26.56 50.36
N ILE A 617 18.93 26.32 49.24
CA ILE A 617 19.34 25.42 48.17
C ILE A 617 19.89 26.28 47.04
N PRO A 618 21.22 26.34 46.85
CA PRO A 618 21.83 27.17 45.81
C PRO A 618 21.31 26.83 44.41
N ALA A 619 21.38 27.79 43.50
CA ALA A 619 21.01 27.58 42.10
C ALA A 619 21.72 26.35 41.49
N GLY A 620 20.93 25.45 40.88
CA GLY A 620 21.38 24.22 40.24
C GLY A 620 21.92 23.15 41.19
N ALA A 621 21.86 23.38 42.50
CA ALA A 621 22.42 22.48 43.49
C ALA A 621 21.38 21.52 44.07
N THR A 622 21.89 20.38 44.53
CA THR A 622 21.15 19.40 45.31
C THR A 622 21.73 19.36 46.73
N LYS A 623 20.87 19.45 47.74
CA LYS A 623 21.23 19.13 49.13
C LYS A 623 20.53 17.85 49.55
N THR A 624 21.25 16.99 50.27
CA THR A 624 20.69 15.76 50.85
C THR A 624 20.38 15.98 52.32
N TYR A 625 19.18 15.61 52.72
CA TYR A 625 18.74 15.59 54.12
C TYR A 625 18.37 14.18 54.54
N TYR A 626 18.31 13.93 55.84
CA TYR A 626 17.80 12.68 56.37
C TYR A 626 16.95 12.88 57.62
N ILE A 627 16.04 11.94 57.87
CA ILE A 627 15.16 11.94 59.04
C ILE A 627 15.71 10.97 60.08
N LYS A 628 15.81 11.41 61.34
CA LYS A 628 15.98 10.55 62.53
C LYS A 628 14.70 10.50 63.34
N THR A 629 14.33 9.33 63.81
CA THR A 629 13.19 9.11 64.72
C THR A 629 13.48 7.93 65.63
N ASP A 630 12.80 7.84 66.76
CA ASP A 630 12.86 6.66 67.61
C ASP A 630 12.01 5.53 67.01
N THR A 631 12.63 4.40 66.71
CA THR A 631 11.94 3.19 66.26
C THR A 631 11.92 2.10 67.33
N GLY A 632 12.51 2.35 68.51
CA GLY A 632 12.72 1.39 69.59
C GLY A 632 11.47 0.66 70.07
N ASP A 633 10.30 1.32 70.01
CA ASP A 633 9.00 0.72 70.34
C ASP A 633 8.60 -0.43 69.40
N SER A 634 9.26 -0.55 68.24
CA SER A 634 9.07 -1.67 67.31
C SER A 634 9.73 -2.98 67.78
N SER A 635 10.55 -2.94 68.84
CA SER A 635 11.32 -4.09 69.36
C SER A 635 10.49 -5.13 70.13
N THR A 636 9.24 -4.80 70.48
CA THR A 636 8.33 -5.67 71.24
C THR A 636 7.43 -6.54 70.35
N ALA A 637 7.43 -6.30 69.03
CA ALA A 637 6.55 -6.98 68.08
C ALA A 637 7.07 -8.34 67.65
N SER A 638 6.22 -9.38 67.77
CA SER A 638 6.55 -10.77 67.44
C SER A 638 6.67 -11.04 65.93
N ASN A 639 6.15 -10.14 65.06
CA ASN A 639 6.29 -10.16 63.60
C ASN A 639 5.81 -8.84 62.94
N GLY A 640 6.66 -8.20 62.14
CA GLY A 640 6.26 -7.40 60.96
C GLY A 640 5.77 -5.97 61.20
N THR A 641 6.54 -5.13 61.89
CA THR A 641 6.23 -3.69 62.00
C THR A 641 6.73 -2.95 60.76
N SER A 642 5.86 -2.15 60.13
CA SER A 642 6.19 -1.34 58.96
C SER A 642 5.98 0.15 59.24
N TRP A 643 7.01 0.94 59.02
CA TRP A 643 6.99 2.41 59.08
C TRP A 643 7.07 2.95 57.67
N VAL A 644 6.16 3.85 57.31
CA VAL A 644 6.17 4.56 56.02
C VAL A 644 6.32 6.05 56.29
N TYR A 645 7.40 6.63 55.78
CA TYR A 645 7.68 8.07 55.80
C TYR A 645 7.43 8.61 54.41
N GLU A 646 6.52 9.56 54.26
CA GLU A 646 6.08 10.00 52.94
C GLU A 646 5.83 11.51 52.86
N PHE A 647 6.38 12.15 51.84
CA PHE A 647 5.84 13.40 51.32
C PHE A 647 4.76 13.04 50.29
N THR A 648 3.49 13.31 50.60
CA THR A 648 2.36 12.77 49.85
C THR A 648 2.07 13.57 48.58
N SER A 649 2.30 14.89 48.64
CA SER A 649 1.93 15.82 47.59
C SER A 649 2.91 16.98 47.48
N ALA A 650 2.96 17.61 46.31
CA ALA A 650 3.78 18.80 46.12
C ALA A 650 3.32 20.02 46.93
N THR A 651 2.12 20.01 47.50
CA THR A 651 1.65 21.04 48.44
C THR A 651 2.20 20.85 49.85
N ASP A 652 2.76 19.69 50.15
CA ASP A 652 3.38 19.42 51.45
C ASP A 652 4.71 20.15 51.60
N VAL A 653 5.33 20.53 50.48
CA VAL A 653 6.55 21.32 50.47
C VAL A 653 6.24 22.74 50.02
N ALA A 654 6.87 23.70 50.69
CA ALA A 654 6.82 25.10 50.31
C ALA A 654 8.17 25.76 50.47
N TRP A 655 8.53 26.60 49.50
CA TRP A 655 9.77 27.37 49.53
C TRP A 655 9.49 28.85 49.23
N SER A 656 10.56 29.63 49.27
CA SER A 656 10.62 31.03 48.89
C SER A 656 11.64 31.21 47.79
N ASP A 657 11.33 32.06 46.81
CA ASP A 657 12.26 32.48 45.75
C ASP A 657 12.93 33.84 46.07
N GLY A 658 12.82 34.28 47.33
CA GLY A 658 13.27 35.58 47.83
C GLY A 658 12.30 36.74 47.55
N ILE A 659 11.23 36.53 46.77
CA ILE A 659 10.20 37.52 46.48
C ILE A 659 8.85 37.07 47.04
N LYS A 660 8.47 35.81 46.78
CA LYS A 660 7.25 35.20 47.26
C LYS A 660 7.59 33.99 48.12
N SER A 661 6.98 33.92 49.30
CA SER A 661 7.05 32.76 50.19
C SER A 661 5.83 31.86 50.03
N GLY A 662 5.92 30.63 50.52
CA GLY A 662 4.82 29.66 50.45
C GLY A 662 4.59 29.14 49.03
N ILE A 663 5.62 29.15 48.19
CA ILE A 663 5.56 28.61 46.84
C ILE A 663 5.42 27.10 46.90
N SER A 664 4.35 26.57 46.30
CA SER A 664 4.15 25.14 46.00
C SER A 664 3.50 25.02 44.62
N SER A 665 3.61 23.85 43.97
CA SER A 665 2.95 23.58 42.69
C SER A 665 2.64 22.10 42.53
N SER A 666 1.40 21.77 42.17
CA SER A 666 1.00 20.40 41.83
C SER A 666 1.63 19.89 40.53
N LEU A 667 2.35 20.74 39.78
CA LEU A 667 3.07 20.37 38.57
C LEU A 667 4.44 19.74 38.85
N ILE A 668 4.92 19.81 40.10
CA ILE A 668 6.14 19.10 40.51
C ILE A 668 5.82 17.61 40.62
N ASN A 669 6.35 16.82 39.67
CA ASN A 669 6.03 15.40 39.52
C ASN A 669 6.84 14.47 40.45
N SER A 670 7.53 15.01 41.45
CA SER A 670 8.43 14.23 42.30
C SER A 670 7.72 13.56 43.49
N PHE A 671 6.40 13.65 43.58
CA PHE A 671 5.60 13.13 44.69
C PHE A 671 4.70 11.94 44.26
N PRO A 672 4.43 10.96 45.14
CA PRO A 672 4.91 10.91 46.52
C PRO A 672 6.38 10.51 46.62
N VAL A 673 7.09 11.09 47.59
CA VAL A 673 8.43 10.65 47.98
C VAL A 673 8.27 9.82 49.24
N SER A 674 8.38 8.50 49.13
CA SER A 674 8.05 7.56 50.20
C SER A 674 9.19 6.60 50.52
N GLN A 675 9.43 6.36 51.80
CA GLN A 675 10.37 5.38 52.32
C GLN A 675 9.68 4.44 53.30
N THR A 676 9.76 3.15 53.04
CA THR A 676 9.28 2.11 53.97
C THR A 676 10.44 1.48 54.73
N ILE A 677 10.27 1.30 56.03
CA ILE A 677 11.18 0.54 56.90
C ILE A 677 10.39 -0.58 57.56
N ASN A 678 10.96 -1.79 57.49
CA ASN A 678 10.37 -2.98 58.09
C ASN A 678 11.35 -3.53 59.12
N PHE A 679 10.86 -3.86 60.31
CA PHE A 679 11.62 -4.47 61.39
C PHE A 679 11.17 -5.91 61.66
#